data_AF-A0A352B877-F1
#
_entry.id   AF-A0A352B877-F1
#
_cell.length_a   1.000
_cell.length_b   1.000
_cell.length_c   1.000
_cell.angle_alpha   90.00
_cell.angle_beta   90.00
_cell.angle_gamma   90.00
#
_symmetry.space_group_name_H-M   'P 1'
#
loop_
_entity.id
_entity.type
_entity.pdbx_description
1 polymer ?
#
loop_
_entity_poly.entity_id
_entity_poly.type
_entity_poly.pdbx_seq_one_letter_code
_entity_poly.pdbx_strand_id
1 'polypeptide(L)'
;MAGGISIPGVTDKYKTNDLVEALMETERIPLKREQEQLEKYQSQQDAWRDVNQRMSSLRESVRSLYSFENPFSNKLTTSSDEAAVTADASRDADYGSFKIDVVQPATADRFLSGNVDKNMRVEAGLYTFKTGDKTVSFNWKGGKLSDFVTALNKRGTNIIKANIIGVTSKQRALLVESLKPGEENRLIFQDAALDFAKQIDMVTETTGEGAARLSSDVSSYKTPAPVDSGDAQNGMPAITKSGVTSDGSTITIPPRGGIEIPIPEEARKMPDGKIEFTIDASDTDDITDEINSGMTVQMESPGQIDYKGVTVINAQNETTLTIELTEPLVPVEDERFVFLKNSDGSEEQLPDSSIIKGDAGHTRIVIALNDHPDAVSIIIRNNNTGKTLAMSVPETYDAEKGVGFKPNHPIATASDAIIKYEGITITRPTNDIDDVIPDITLHLHEKTDKTATITVNPDKESAKDALITFVGMYNQVVAEMNILTSNKPEIVTELDYLTDDERDKAMEKLGMFQGDFTLTNGKSQLQRIVSSNYNYGHDADITMLNQIGISTNASGRSTGYNASQLRGYLEIDEKTLDSQLEQNLGQIKDLFGFDTDGDLIIDNGIGYLLDKQLSAWTQTGGIISTKNSALKSRIDSSNSKITKLQSQLDDKEAELKSKYSTMESTLNSLESQQTTISNWANSFNNNRK
;
A
#
# COMPACT_ATOMS: atom_id res chain seq x y z
N MET A 1 46.73 0.84 40.54
CA MET A 1 47.94 0.04 40.80
C MET A 1 49.10 0.98 41.10
N ALA A 2 49.11 1.60 42.29
CA ALA A 2 50.26 2.37 42.75
C ALA A 2 51.26 1.39 43.36
N GLY A 3 52.47 1.35 42.81
CA GLY A 3 53.52 0.43 43.25
C GLY A 3 53.79 0.58 44.74
N GLY A 4 53.70 -0.54 45.47
CA GLY A 4 54.13 -0.60 46.86
C GLY A 4 55.57 -0.14 46.97
N ILE A 5 55.80 0.91 47.78
CA ILE A 5 57.14 1.32 48.15
C ILE A 5 57.70 0.23 49.04
N SER A 6 58.33 -0.78 48.44
CA SER A 6 59.15 -1.75 49.15
C SER A 6 60.49 -1.08 49.44
N ILE A 7 60.68 -0.67 50.70
CA ILE A 7 61.98 -0.20 51.19
C ILE A 7 62.85 -1.44 51.42
N PRO A 8 63.95 -1.65 50.66
CA PRO A 8 64.80 -2.81 50.85
C PRO A 8 65.46 -2.75 52.23
N GLY A 9 65.15 -3.71 53.10
CA GLY A 9 65.73 -3.83 54.45
C GLY A 9 64.75 -3.86 55.62
N VAL A 10 63.45 -3.67 55.40
CA VAL A 10 62.42 -3.79 56.45
C VAL A 10 61.77 -5.18 56.35
N THR A 11 62.06 -6.05 57.31
CA THR A 11 61.34 -7.32 57.46
C THR A 11 59.95 -7.03 58.01
N ASP A 12 58.88 -7.52 57.37
CA ASP A 12 57.48 -7.48 57.84
C ASP A 12 57.28 -8.36 59.10
N LYS A 13 58.01 -8.03 60.15
CA LYS A 13 58.12 -8.81 61.38
C LYS A 13 56.91 -8.60 62.28
N TYR A 14 56.19 -7.49 62.10
CA TYR A 14 55.08 -7.06 62.95
C TYR A 14 53.70 -7.14 62.28
N LYS A 15 53.60 -7.66 61.03
CA LYS A 15 52.34 -7.79 60.28
C LYS A 15 51.55 -6.47 60.21
N THR A 16 52.25 -5.36 60.03
CA THR A 16 51.65 -4.02 60.05
C THR A 16 50.65 -3.82 58.92
N ASN A 17 50.87 -4.46 57.77
CA ASN A 17 49.94 -4.43 56.64
C ASN A 17 48.60 -5.11 56.97
N ASP A 18 48.63 -6.30 57.58
CA ASP A 18 47.42 -7.03 57.99
C ASP A 18 46.57 -6.21 58.98
N LEU A 19 47.23 -5.47 59.87
CA LEU A 19 46.55 -4.64 60.85
C LEU A 19 45.96 -3.36 60.25
N VAL A 20 46.63 -2.73 59.27
CA VAL A 20 46.04 -1.64 58.49
C VAL A 20 44.83 -2.14 57.71
N GLU A 21 44.91 -3.30 57.08
CA GLU A 21 43.78 -3.89 56.35
C GLU A 21 42.58 -4.17 57.27
N ALA A 22 42.81 -4.75 58.45
CA ALA A 22 41.77 -4.99 59.45
C ALA A 22 41.12 -3.69 59.96
N LEU A 23 41.89 -2.62 60.15
CA LEU A 23 41.35 -1.30 60.52
C LEU A 23 40.53 -0.69 59.38
N MET A 24 41.00 -0.83 58.14
CA MET A 24 40.29 -0.33 56.95
C MET A 24 38.98 -1.08 56.69
N GLU A 25 38.85 -2.34 57.13
CA GLU A 25 37.61 -3.10 56.95
C GLU A 25 36.39 -2.45 57.64
N THR A 26 36.59 -1.91 58.85
CA THR A 26 35.52 -1.19 59.58
C THR A 26 35.21 0.15 58.92
N GLU A 27 36.24 0.87 58.47
CA GLU A 27 36.08 2.15 57.79
C GLU A 27 35.39 2.00 56.43
N ARG A 28 35.45 0.83 55.78
CA ARG A 28 34.75 0.54 54.51
C ARG A 28 33.25 0.29 54.67
N ILE A 29 32.71 0.12 55.88
CA ILE A 29 31.28 -0.17 56.10
C ILE A 29 30.35 0.91 55.51
N PRO A 30 30.58 2.23 55.72
CA PRO A 30 29.74 3.27 55.11
C PRO A 30 29.78 3.26 53.57
N LEU A 31 30.94 2.93 52.98
CA LEU A 31 31.07 2.78 51.53
C LEU A 31 30.23 1.60 51.03
N LYS A 32 30.35 0.42 51.65
CA LYS A 32 29.56 -0.77 51.29
C LYS A 32 28.06 -0.51 51.38
N ARG A 33 27.60 0.10 52.47
CA ARG A 33 26.18 0.48 52.64
C ARG A 33 25.69 1.43 51.56
N GLU A 34 26.51 2.40 51.15
CA GLU A 34 26.15 3.33 50.10
C GLU A 34 26.14 2.65 48.71
N GLN A 35 27.05 1.71 48.46
CA GLN A 35 27.06 0.88 47.24
C GLN A 35 25.80 0.01 47.14
N GLU A 36 25.41 -0.67 48.22
CA GLU A 36 24.14 -1.42 48.30
C GLU A 36 22.93 -0.51 48.04
N GLN A 37 22.96 0.73 48.55
CA GLN A 37 21.89 1.70 48.35
C GLN A 37 21.83 2.21 46.91
N LEU A 38 22.99 2.39 46.26
CA LEU A 38 23.09 2.71 44.83
C LEU A 38 22.49 1.60 43.97
N GLU A 39 22.89 0.35 44.20
CA GLU A 39 22.35 -0.83 43.50
C GLU A 39 20.83 -0.89 43.65
N LYS A 40 20.32 -0.70 44.88
CA LYS A 40 18.88 -0.61 45.12
C LYS A 40 18.19 0.48 44.29
N TYR A 41 18.76 1.68 44.21
CA TYR A 41 18.17 2.76 43.40
C TYR A 41 18.23 2.46 41.90
N GLN A 42 19.27 1.79 41.43
CA GLN A 42 19.40 1.35 40.04
C GLN A 42 18.34 0.29 39.70
N SER A 43 18.20 -0.76 40.51
CA SER A 43 17.15 -1.78 40.30
C SER A 43 15.74 -1.19 40.34
N GLN A 44 15.49 -0.21 41.22
CA GLN A 44 14.22 0.53 41.22
C GLN A 44 14.01 1.34 39.94
N GLN A 45 15.06 2.01 39.42
CA GLN A 45 14.96 2.75 38.17
C GLN A 45 14.68 1.82 37.00
N ASP A 46 15.31 0.65 36.95
CA ASP A 46 15.09 -0.33 35.89
C ASP A 46 13.69 -0.95 35.94
N ALA A 47 13.16 -1.21 37.14
CA ALA A 47 11.76 -1.61 37.31
C ALA A 47 10.78 -0.55 36.78
N TRP A 48 11.01 0.75 37.05
CA TRP A 48 10.17 1.82 36.49
C TRP A 48 10.31 1.95 34.97
N ARG A 49 11.48 1.68 34.40
CA ARG A 49 11.66 1.63 32.94
C ARG A 49 10.89 0.47 32.31
N ASP A 50 10.89 -0.70 32.94
CA ASP A 50 10.12 -1.87 32.48
C ASP A 50 8.60 -1.58 32.51
N VAL A 51 8.10 -1.01 33.61
CA VAL A 51 6.71 -0.53 33.68
C VAL A 51 6.40 0.46 32.55
N ASN A 52 7.30 1.40 32.27
CA ASN A 52 7.11 2.36 31.17
C ASN A 52 7.00 1.68 29.81
N GLN A 53 7.89 0.73 29.53
CA GLN A 53 7.91 0.00 28.27
C GLN A 53 6.61 -0.79 28.10
N ARG A 54 6.20 -1.57 29.10
CA ARG A 54 4.95 -2.36 29.06
C ARG A 54 3.70 -1.50 28.92
N MET A 55 3.62 -0.40 29.68
CA MET A 55 2.51 0.55 29.54
C MET A 55 2.48 1.22 28.17
N SER A 56 3.64 1.52 27.59
CA SER A 56 3.72 2.11 26.25
C SER A 56 3.26 1.11 25.19
N SER A 57 3.69 -0.15 25.28
CA SER A 57 3.23 -1.22 24.38
C SER A 57 1.73 -1.48 24.52
N LEU A 58 1.20 -1.51 25.75
CA LEU A 58 -0.25 -1.60 25.97
C LEU A 58 -0.97 -0.38 25.37
N ARG A 59 -0.44 0.83 25.54
CA ARG A 59 -1.02 2.05 24.99
C ARG A 59 -1.11 2.00 23.47
N GLU A 60 -0.06 1.53 22.80
CA GLU A 60 -0.05 1.33 21.34
C GLU A 60 -1.08 0.29 20.90
N SER A 61 -1.13 -0.87 21.57
CA SER A 61 -2.12 -1.92 21.30
C SER A 61 -3.55 -1.47 21.56
N VAL A 62 -3.78 -0.63 22.55
CA VAL A 62 -5.10 -0.05 22.86
C VAL A 62 -5.49 0.97 21.80
N ARG A 63 -4.54 1.82 21.38
CA ARG A 63 -4.78 2.85 20.37
C ARG A 63 -5.17 2.26 19.02
N SER A 64 -4.57 1.14 18.62
CA SER A 64 -4.95 0.48 17.37
C SER A 64 -6.42 0.06 17.37
N LEU A 65 -6.99 -0.36 18.50
CA LEU A 65 -8.38 -0.82 18.59
C LEU A 65 -9.43 0.27 18.36
N TYR A 66 -9.10 1.54 18.62
CA TYR A 66 -10.06 2.63 18.43
C TYR A 66 -9.63 3.63 17.34
N SER A 67 -8.39 3.59 16.86
CA SER A 67 -7.95 4.50 15.80
C SER A 67 -8.68 4.31 14.47
N PHE A 68 -8.45 5.21 13.51
CA PHE A 68 -8.93 5.06 12.12
C PHE A 68 -8.54 3.70 11.52
N GLU A 69 -7.36 3.18 11.87
CA GLU A 69 -6.84 1.89 11.40
C GLU A 69 -7.37 0.69 12.20
N ASN A 70 -8.42 0.84 13.02
CA ASN A 70 -8.98 -0.26 13.81
C ASN A 70 -9.30 -1.50 12.96
N PRO A 71 -9.05 -2.71 13.48
CA PRO A 71 -9.24 -3.95 12.73
C PRO A 71 -10.72 -4.33 12.57
N PHE A 72 -11.62 -3.74 13.36
CA PHE A 72 -13.06 -4.03 13.31
C PHE A 72 -13.75 -3.55 12.03
N SER A 73 -13.09 -2.67 11.27
CA SER A 73 -13.58 -2.17 9.99
C SER A 73 -12.86 -2.81 8.79
N ASN A 74 -11.93 -3.75 9.03
CA ASN A 74 -11.24 -4.47 7.96
C ASN A 74 -12.23 -5.42 7.25
N LYS A 75 -12.03 -5.56 5.94
CA LYS A 75 -12.79 -6.44 5.07
C LYS A 75 -11.82 -7.37 4.36
N LEU A 76 -12.28 -8.58 4.12
CA LEU A 76 -11.61 -9.58 3.30
C LEU A 76 -12.51 -9.93 2.13
N THR A 77 -11.92 -10.36 1.03
CA THR A 77 -12.69 -10.99 -0.04
C THR A 77 -12.38 -12.47 -0.11
N THR A 78 -13.33 -13.23 -0.63
CA THR A 78 -13.16 -14.64 -0.98
C THR A 78 -13.61 -14.84 -2.42
N SER A 79 -12.87 -15.62 -3.20
CA SER A 79 -13.23 -15.98 -4.57
C SER A 79 -13.67 -17.43 -4.65
N SER A 80 -14.70 -17.73 -5.46
CA SER A 80 -15.03 -19.12 -5.79
C SER A 80 -14.02 -19.75 -6.77
N ASP A 81 -13.13 -18.97 -7.37
CA ASP A 81 -12.08 -19.40 -8.30
C ASP A 81 -10.80 -18.55 -8.09
N GLU A 82 -10.11 -18.78 -6.97
CA GLU A 82 -8.90 -18.03 -6.57
C GLU A 82 -7.73 -18.22 -7.55
N ALA A 83 -7.72 -19.30 -8.34
CA ALA A 83 -6.68 -19.53 -9.34
C ALA A 83 -6.82 -18.55 -10.52
N ALA A 84 -8.05 -18.15 -10.85
CA ALA A 84 -8.32 -17.21 -11.94
C ALA A 84 -8.36 -15.75 -11.46
N VAL A 85 -9.03 -15.48 -10.34
CA VAL A 85 -9.24 -14.11 -9.85
C VAL A 85 -9.36 -14.04 -8.34
N THR A 86 -8.65 -13.08 -7.75
CA THR A 86 -8.78 -12.67 -6.35
C THR A 86 -9.15 -11.19 -6.28
N ALA A 87 -9.48 -10.68 -5.10
CA ALA A 87 -9.77 -9.27 -4.92
C ALA A 87 -9.33 -8.76 -3.54
N ASP A 88 -9.02 -7.48 -3.47
CA ASP A 88 -8.83 -6.76 -2.21
C ASP A 88 -9.99 -5.77 -2.04
N ALA A 89 -10.52 -5.70 -0.82
CA ALA A 89 -11.58 -4.77 -0.46
C ALA A 89 -11.04 -3.69 0.48
N SER A 90 -11.33 -2.43 0.15
CA SER A 90 -11.10 -1.30 1.05
C SER A 90 -12.05 -1.38 2.25
N ARG A 91 -11.79 -0.58 3.28
CA ARG A 91 -12.64 -0.49 4.48
C ARG A 91 -14.03 0.07 4.17
N ASP A 92 -14.16 0.82 3.09
CA ASP A 92 -15.41 1.47 2.68
C ASP A 92 -16.23 0.58 1.72
N ALA A 93 -15.64 -0.51 1.19
CA ALA A 93 -16.29 -1.43 0.26
C ALA A 93 -17.58 -2.05 0.80
N ASP A 94 -18.70 -1.94 0.09
CA ASP A 94 -19.97 -2.52 0.55
C ASP A 94 -19.89 -4.04 0.73
N TYR A 95 -20.58 -4.55 1.76
CA TYR A 95 -20.75 -6.00 1.94
C TYR A 95 -21.65 -6.55 0.84
N GLY A 96 -21.25 -7.68 0.27
CA GLY A 96 -22.02 -8.33 -0.77
C GLY A 96 -21.21 -9.35 -1.55
N SER A 97 -21.85 -9.91 -2.58
CA SER A 97 -21.20 -10.78 -3.53
C SER A 97 -21.50 -10.33 -4.94
N PHE A 98 -20.52 -10.40 -5.83
CA PHE A 98 -20.67 -10.08 -7.24
C PHE A 98 -20.01 -11.15 -8.11
N LYS A 99 -20.41 -11.19 -9.38
CA LYS A 99 -19.93 -12.17 -10.35
C LYS A 99 -18.96 -11.55 -11.32
N ILE A 100 -17.93 -12.31 -11.66
CA ILE A 100 -16.91 -11.89 -12.63
C ILE A 100 -16.53 -13.08 -13.53
N ASP A 101 -16.47 -12.82 -14.83
CA ASP A 101 -15.83 -13.74 -15.78
C ASP A 101 -14.51 -13.13 -16.25
N VAL A 102 -13.40 -13.83 -16.02
CA VAL A 102 -12.13 -13.46 -16.64
C VAL A 102 -12.05 -14.18 -17.98
N VAL A 103 -12.19 -13.44 -19.07
CA VAL A 103 -12.09 -14.00 -20.42
C VAL A 103 -10.62 -14.25 -20.77
N GLN A 104 -9.77 -13.30 -20.42
CA GLN A 104 -8.34 -13.31 -20.67
C GLN A 104 -7.65 -12.34 -19.69
N PRO A 105 -6.58 -12.73 -18.99
CA PRO A 105 -5.73 -11.79 -18.27
C PRO A 105 -4.81 -11.02 -19.24
N ALA A 106 -4.39 -9.82 -18.84
CA ALA A 106 -3.41 -9.04 -19.57
C ALA A 106 -2.07 -9.78 -19.59
N THR A 107 -1.45 -9.84 -20.77
CA THR A 107 -0.15 -10.48 -20.98
C THR A 107 0.88 -9.45 -21.40
N ALA A 108 2.16 -9.74 -21.14
CA ALA A 108 3.30 -8.95 -21.57
C ALA A 108 4.08 -9.70 -22.67
N ASP A 109 4.78 -8.96 -23.53
CA ASP A 109 5.65 -9.56 -24.55
C ASP A 109 6.81 -10.34 -23.91
N ARG A 110 7.00 -11.59 -24.34
CA ARG A 110 8.08 -12.48 -23.90
C ARG A 110 8.68 -13.17 -25.10
N PHE A 111 9.89 -12.76 -25.48
CA PHE A 111 10.52 -13.22 -26.71
C PHE A 111 11.76 -14.06 -26.41
N LEU A 112 11.81 -15.23 -27.02
CA LEU A 112 12.95 -16.14 -26.96
C LEU A 112 13.80 -15.99 -28.21
N SER A 113 15.12 -16.01 -28.05
CA SER A 113 16.06 -16.10 -29.18
C SER A 113 16.13 -17.52 -29.73
N GLY A 114 16.64 -17.67 -30.95
CA GLY A 114 17.19 -18.94 -31.40
C GLY A 114 18.42 -19.38 -30.60
N ASN A 115 18.99 -20.53 -30.95
CA ASN A 115 20.14 -21.09 -30.26
C ASN A 115 21.44 -20.33 -30.62
N VAL A 116 22.09 -19.76 -29.61
CA VAL A 116 23.37 -19.07 -29.72
C VAL A 116 24.52 -19.85 -29.07
N ASP A 117 25.75 -19.62 -29.53
CA ASP A 117 26.94 -20.23 -28.91
C ASP A 117 27.12 -19.78 -27.45
N LYS A 118 27.53 -20.69 -26.57
CA LYS A 118 27.75 -20.42 -25.15
C LYS A 118 28.72 -19.26 -24.89
N ASN A 119 29.68 -19.05 -25.80
CA ASN A 119 30.70 -18.02 -25.74
C ASN A 119 30.40 -16.82 -26.66
N MET A 120 29.16 -16.70 -27.16
CA MET A 120 28.73 -15.54 -27.94
C MET A 120 29.08 -14.24 -27.22
N ARG A 121 29.58 -13.30 -28.02
CA ARG A 121 29.88 -11.95 -27.58
C ARG A 121 28.86 -10.99 -28.19
N VAL A 122 28.45 -10.02 -27.41
CA VAL A 122 27.58 -8.93 -27.84
C VAL A 122 28.49 -7.76 -28.25
N GLU A 123 28.25 -7.19 -29.44
CA GLU A 123 29.06 -6.11 -30.00
C GLU A 123 28.86 -4.77 -29.27
N ALA A 124 29.78 -3.82 -29.45
CA ALA A 124 29.61 -2.50 -28.84
C ALA A 124 28.56 -1.69 -29.60
N GLY A 125 27.72 -0.94 -28.90
CA GLY A 125 26.64 -0.17 -29.52
C GLY A 125 25.71 0.48 -28.52
N LEU A 126 24.81 1.33 -29.01
CA LEU A 126 23.69 1.86 -28.24
C LEU A 126 22.55 0.85 -28.29
N TYR A 127 22.18 0.29 -27.13
CA TYR A 127 21.08 -0.66 -27.02
C TYR A 127 19.88 0.04 -26.42
N THR A 128 18.78 0.11 -27.17
CA THR A 128 17.55 0.77 -26.74
C THR A 128 16.39 -0.21 -26.80
N PHE A 129 15.65 -0.34 -25.69
CA PHE A 129 14.45 -1.14 -25.57
C PHE A 129 13.30 -0.24 -25.08
N LYS A 130 12.08 -0.44 -25.60
CA LYS A 130 10.91 0.31 -25.14
C LYS A 130 9.75 -0.62 -24.77
N THR A 131 8.94 -0.17 -23.84
CA THR A 131 7.72 -0.83 -23.37
C THR A 131 6.72 0.25 -22.99
N GLY A 132 5.76 0.52 -23.89
CA GLY A 132 4.87 1.67 -23.81
C GLY A 132 5.65 2.99 -23.75
N ASP A 133 5.39 3.77 -22.71
CA ASP A 133 6.04 5.05 -22.41
C ASP A 133 7.48 4.93 -21.87
N LYS A 134 7.89 3.74 -21.43
CA LYS A 134 9.19 3.53 -20.78
C LYS A 134 10.27 3.14 -21.79
N THR A 135 11.47 3.70 -21.61
CA THR A 135 12.64 3.42 -22.44
C THR A 135 13.84 3.02 -21.57
N VAL A 136 14.51 1.93 -21.96
CA VAL A 136 15.79 1.49 -21.38
C VAL A 136 16.85 1.62 -22.45
N SER A 137 17.77 2.59 -22.31
CA SER A 137 18.85 2.80 -23.26
C SER A 137 20.22 2.81 -22.59
N PHE A 138 21.21 2.17 -23.21
CA PHE A 138 22.59 2.22 -22.74
C PHE A 138 23.64 1.94 -23.81
N ASN A 139 24.78 2.60 -23.66
CA ASN A 139 25.96 2.34 -24.48
C ASN A 139 26.75 1.14 -23.94
N TRP A 140 26.74 0.03 -24.68
CA TRP A 140 27.47 -1.19 -24.35
C TRP A 140 28.87 -1.18 -24.99
N LYS A 141 29.89 -1.58 -24.24
CA LYS A 141 31.29 -1.59 -24.71
C LYS A 141 31.70 -2.87 -25.43
N GLY A 142 30.77 -3.79 -25.62
CA GLY A 142 31.02 -5.13 -26.11
C GLY A 142 31.51 -6.06 -25.00
N GLY A 143 31.14 -7.34 -25.06
CA GLY A 143 31.43 -8.26 -23.96
C GLY A 143 30.73 -9.61 -24.07
N LYS A 144 30.72 -10.39 -23.00
CA LYS A 144 30.00 -11.66 -22.95
C LYS A 144 28.50 -11.41 -22.86
N LEU A 145 27.69 -12.33 -23.39
CA LEU A 145 26.23 -12.29 -23.26
C LEU A 145 25.76 -12.23 -21.80
N SER A 146 26.43 -12.92 -20.87
CA SER A 146 26.11 -12.86 -19.43
C SER A 146 26.20 -11.45 -18.88
N ASP A 147 27.28 -10.74 -19.22
CA ASP A 147 27.57 -9.42 -18.68
C ASP A 147 26.61 -8.38 -19.28
N PHE A 148 26.24 -8.57 -20.56
CA PHE A 148 25.19 -7.80 -21.22
C PHE A 148 23.83 -7.97 -20.52
N VAL A 149 23.42 -9.21 -20.25
CA VAL A 149 22.15 -9.50 -19.54
C VAL A 149 22.14 -8.91 -18.14
N THR A 150 23.25 -9.01 -17.39
CA THR A 150 23.38 -8.34 -16.09
C THR A 150 23.23 -6.82 -16.21
N ALA A 151 23.84 -6.21 -17.23
CA ALA A 151 23.74 -4.78 -17.48
C ALA A 151 22.33 -4.35 -17.90
N LEU A 152 21.64 -5.16 -18.71
CA LEU A 152 20.25 -4.94 -19.11
C LEU A 152 19.31 -5.02 -17.90
N ASN A 153 19.38 -6.09 -17.09
CA ASN A 153 18.54 -6.25 -15.89
C ASN A 153 18.76 -5.13 -14.86
N LYS A 154 20.02 -4.68 -14.70
CA LYS A 154 20.35 -3.57 -13.79
C LYS A 154 19.74 -2.25 -14.24
N ARG A 155 19.63 -2.01 -15.55
CA ARG A 155 19.10 -0.75 -16.11
C ARG A 155 17.60 -0.81 -16.40
N GLY A 156 17.06 -1.99 -16.63
CA GLY A 156 15.65 -2.25 -16.94
C GLY A 156 14.79 -2.65 -15.74
N THR A 157 15.22 -2.36 -14.51
CA THR A 157 14.47 -2.70 -13.28
C THR A 157 13.01 -2.22 -13.38
N ASN A 158 12.05 -3.11 -13.15
CA ASN A 158 10.60 -2.87 -13.28
C ASN A 158 10.10 -2.48 -14.68
N ILE A 159 10.90 -2.75 -15.73
CA ILE A 159 10.54 -2.44 -17.13
C ILE A 159 10.72 -3.67 -18.01
N ILE A 160 11.91 -4.26 -18.01
CA ILE A 160 12.28 -5.44 -18.81
C ILE A 160 13.15 -6.36 -17.96
N LYS A 161 13.01 -7.66 -18.17
CA LYS A 161 13.87 -8.68 -17.57
C LYS A 161 14.41 -9.60 -18.66
N ALA A 162 15.65 -10.02 -18.50
CA ALA A 162 16.34 -10.89 -19.44
C ALA A 162 17.01 -12.06 -18.72
N ASN A 163 16.91 -13.26 -19.30
CA ASN A 163 17.47 -14.49 -18.75
C ASN A 163 18.18 -15.30 -19.82
N ILE A 164 19.26 -15.99 -19.43
CA ILE A 164 19.98 -16.91 -20.31
C ILE A 164 19.58 -18.34 -19.96
N ILE A 165 19.03 -19.06 -20.93
CA ILE A 165 18.58 -20.44 -20.80
C ILE A 165 19.64 -21.36 -21.43
N GLY A 166 20.08 -22.38 -20.71
CA GLY A 166 20.99 -23.40 -21.25
C GLY A 166 20.23 -24.44 -22.07
N VAL A 167 20.57 -24.58 -23.36
CA VAL A 167 19.91 -25.55 -24.26
C VAL A 167 20.74 -26.84 -24.36
N THR A 168 22.05 -26.70 -24.55
CA THR A 168 23.01 -27.82 -24.50
C THR A 168 24.30 -27.38 -23.80
N SER A 169 25.29 -28.27 -23.69
CA SER A 169 26.61 -27.91 -23.13
C SER A 169 27.34 -26.79 -23.90
N LYS A 170 26.97 -26.57 -25.17
CA LYS A 170 27.58 -25.58 -26.07
C LYS A 170 26.62 -24.48 -26.53
N GLN A 171 25.31 -24.63 -26.34
CA GLN A 171 24.30 -23.68 -26.83
C GLN A 171 23.42 -23.10 -25.72
N ARG A 172 22.99 -21.86 -25.91
CA ARG A 172 22.12 -21.10 -25.01
C ARG A 172 21.05 -20.37 -25.81
N ALA A 173 20.00 -19.92 -25.14
CA ALA A 173 19.02 -18.98 -25.67
C ALA A 173 18.86 -17.80 -24.71
N LEU A 174 18.53 -16.63 -25.24
CA LEU A 174 18.21 -15.42 -24.48
C LEU A 174 16.68 -15.26 -24.47
N LEU A 175 16.11 -15.15 -23.28
CA LEU A 175 14.73 -14.71 -23.07
C LEU A 175 14.75 -13.24 -22.66
N VAL A 176 13.94 -12.41 -23.32
CA VAL A 176 13.67 -11.02 -22.92
C VAL A 176 12.17 -10.87 -22.72
N GLU A 177 11.76 -10.40 -21.55
CA GLU A 177 10.36 -10.19 -21.17
C GLU A 177 10.12 -8.73 -20.76
N SER A 178 9.01 -8.17 -21.24
CA SER A 178 8.41 -6.97 -20.66
C SER A 178 7.85 -7.30 -19.28
N LEU A 179 7.99 -6.37 -18.33
CA LEU A 179 7.34 -6.45 -17.02
C LEU A 179 6.03 -5.64 -16.96
N LYS A 180 5.64 -5.00 -18.06
CA LYS A 180 4.35 -4.32 -18.22
C LYS A 180 3.45 -5.13 -19.17
N PRO A 181 2.31 -5.65 -18.71
CA PRO A 181 1.31 -6.25 -19.58
C PRO A 181 0.51 -5.18 -20.35
N GLY A 182 -0.33 -5.63 -21.28
CA GLY A 182 -1.21 -4.76 -22.08
C GLY A 182 -0.73 -4.57 -23.51
N GLU A 183 -1.67 -4.46 -24.44
CA GLU A 183 -1.43 -4.34 -25.89
C GLU A 183 -0.60 -3.10 -26.22
N GLU A 184 -0.77 -1.99 -25.50
CA GLU A 184 0.03 -0.77 -25.70
C GLU A 184 1.47 -0.89 -25.18
N ASN A 185 1.75 -1.85 -24.30
CA ASN A 185 3.06 -2.05 -23.67
C ASN A 185 3.93 -3.08 -24.43
N ARG A 186 3.89 -3.06 -25.76
CA ARG A 186 4.73 -3.93 -26.61
C ARG A 186 6.21 -3.73 -26.34
N LEU A 187 6.98 -4.82 -26.39
CA LEU A 187 8.43 -4.80 -26.29
C LEU A 187 9.04 -4.43 -27.65
N ILE A 188 9.69 -3.27 -27.73
CA ILE A 188 10.30 -2.74 -28.94
C ILE A 188 11.82 -2.75 -28.82
N PHE A 189 12.52 -3.24 -29.84
CA PHE A 189 13.98 -3.14 -29.97
C PHE A 189 14.36 -2.00 -30.93
N GLN A 190 15.29 -1.14 -30.52
CA GLN A 190 15.79 -0.02 -31.33
C GLN A 190 17.33 0.06 -31.29
N ASP A 191 17.91 0.82 -32.21
CA ASP A 191 19.37 0.96 -32.35
C ASP A 191 20.06 -0.43 -32.46
N ALA A 192 21.20 -0.62 -31.80
CA ALA A 192 21.94 -1.89 -31.81
C ALA A 192 21.16 -3.05 -31.15
N ALA A 193 20.07 -2.76 -30.41
CA ALA A 193 19.23 -3.83 -29.85
C ALA A 193 18.44 -4.55 -30.92
N LEU A 194 17.97 -3.86 -31.97
CA LEU A 194 17.25 -4.48 -33.08
C LEU A 194 18.18 -5.39 -33.89
N ASP A 195 19.36 -4.88 -34.25
CA ASP A 195 20.36 -5.66 -34.98
C ASP A 195 20.81 -6.90 -34.20
N PHE A 196 21.02 -6.75 -32.90
CA PHE A 196 21.35 -7.86 -32.03
C PHE A 196 20.20 -8.87 -31.93
N ALA A 197 18.95 -8.41 -31.78
CA ALA A 197 17.77 -9.28 -31.73
C ALA A 197 17.61 -10.09 -33.03
N LYS A 198 17.90 -9.49 -34.19
CA LYS A 198 17.95 -10.19 -35.49
C LYS A 198 19.07 -11.20 -35.55
N GLN A 199 20.28 -10.83 -35.11
CA GLN A 199 21.45 -11.69 -35.11
C GLN A 199 21.24 -12.98 -34.32
N ILE A 200 20.53 -12.90 -33.20
CA ILE A 200 20.23 -14.04 -32.32
C ILE A 200 18.93 -14.77 -32.68
N ASP A 201 18.31 -14.46 -33.82
CA ASP A 201 17.04 -15.06 -34.25
C ASP A 201 15.91 -14.86 -33.23
N MET A 202 15.85 -13.70 -32.57
CA MET A 202 14.75 -13.34 -31.68
C MET A 202 13.62 -12.65 -32.45
N VAL A 203 13.98 -11.82 -33.43
CA VAL A 203 13.03 -11.09 -34.27
C VAL A 203 13.48 -11.11 -35.72
N THR A 204 12.53 -11.05 -36.64
CA THR A 204 12.78 -10.76 -38.05
C THR A 204 12.27 -9.36 -38.35
N GLU A 205 13.14 -8.51 -38.90
CA GLU A 205 12.71 -7.20 -39.37
C GLU A 205 11.66 -7.37 -40.45
N THR A 206 10.51 -6.76 -40.24
CA THR A 206 9.47 -6.66 -41.25
C THR A 206 9.62 -5.29 -41.87
N THR A 207 9.77 -5.21 -43.19
CA THR A 207 9.41 -3.97 -43.87
C THR A 207 7.98 -3.66 -43.45
N GLY A 208 7.74 -2.45 -42.93
CA GLY A 208 6.41 -1.97 -42.54
C GLY A 208 5.46 -1.83 -43.73
N GLU A 209 5.38 -2.83 -44.60
CA GLU A 209 4.31 -2.97 -45.59
C GLU A 209 3.08 -3.49 -44.86
N GLY A 210 2.21 -2.52 -44.55
CA GLY A 210 0.90 -2.77 -43.99
C GLY A 210 0.19 -1.47 -43.62
N ALA A 211 0.93 -0.47 -43.15
CA ALA A 211 0.42 0.87 -42.84
C ALA A 211 0.11 1.64 -44.14
N ALA A 212 -1.14 1.58 -44.60
CA ALA A 212 -1.61 2.35 -45.74
C ALA A 212 -2.69 3.31 -45.26
N ARG A 213 -2.41 4.61 -45.37
CA ARG A 213 -3.45 5.64 -45.23
C ARG A 213 -4.42 5.46 -46.39
N LEU A 214 -5.70 5.31 -46.10
CA LEU A 214 -6.74 5.30 -47.12
C LEU A 214 -6.74 6.66 -47.82
N SER A 215 -7.35 6.71 -49.01
CA SER A 215 -7.46 7.96 -49.77
C SER A 215 -8.09 9.04 -48.90
N SER A 216 -7.47 10.22 -48.82
CA SER A 216 -8.04 11.43 -48.22
C SER A 216 -8.82 12.27 -49.24
N ASP A 217 -8.84 11.85 -50.50
CA ASP A 217 -9.55 12.53 -51.58
C ASP A 217 -11.05 12.18 -51.53
N VAL A 218 -11.88 13.16 -51.20
CA VAL A 218 -13.34 13.04 -51.13
C VAL A 218 -13.94 12.57 -52.47
N SER A 219 -13.27 12.83 -53.59
CA SER A 219 -13.73 12.38 -54.91
C SER A 219 -13.78 10.86 -55.03
N SER A 220 -12.90 10.16 -54.30
CA SER A 220 -12.80 8.70 -54.27
C SER A 220 -13.88 8.02 -53.41
N TYR A 221 -14.58 8.78 -52.57
CA TYR A 221 -15.64 8.26 -51.72
C TYR A 221 -16.97 8.12 -52.47
N LYS A 222 -17.72 7.10 -52.07
CA LYS A 222 -19.08 6.88 -52.56
C LYS A 222 -20.09 7.52 -51.61
N THR A 223 -21.27 7.82 -52.12
CA THR A 223 -22.41 8.20 -51.27
C THR A 223 -22.96 6.94 -50.62
N PRO A 224 -23.17 6.91 -49.29
CA PRO A 224 -23.81 5.78 -48.63
C PRO A 224 -25.16 5.45 -49.28
N ALA A 225 -25.52 4.17 -49.31
CA ALA A 225 -26.85 3.79 -49.77
C ALA A 225 -27.91 4.46 -48.88
N PRO A 226 -29.04 4.91 -49.46
CA PRO A 226 -30.17 5.36 -48.67
C PRO A 226 -30.63 4.22 -47.78
N VAL A 227 -30.60 4.42 -46.46
CA VAL A 227 -31.22 3.50 -45.52
C VAL A 227 -32.68 3.91 -45.46
N ASP A 228 -33.58 2.97 -45.76
CA ASP A 228 -35.01 3.14 -45.54
C ASP A 228 -35.27 2.99 -44.03
N SER A 229 -34.68 3.90 -43.23
CA SER A 229 -34.97 3.99 -41.82
C SER A 229 -36.35 4.59 -41.73
N GLY A 230 -37.35 3.79 -41.35
CA GLY A 230 -38.74 4.21 -41.19
C GLY A 230 -38.98 5.38 -40.22
N ASP A 231 -37.91 5.93 -39.63
CA ASP A 231 -37.85 7.07 -38.72
C ASP A 231 -37.46 8.40 -39.39
N ALA A 232 -37.17 8.41 -40.70
CA ALA A 232 -36.78 9.64 -41.39
C ALA A 232 -37.99 10.59 -41.55
N GLN A 233 -37.93 11.77 -40.92
CA GLN A 233 -38.95 12.80 -41.04
C GLN A 233 -39.14 13.22 -42.50
N ASN A 234 -40.39 13.29 -42.95
CA ASN A 234 -40.72 13.62 -44.33
C ASN A 234 -40.26 15.06 -44.65
N GLY A 235 -39.42 15.22 -45.67
CA GLY A 235 -38.80 16.51 -46.01
C GLY A 235 -37.36 16.69 -45.50
N MET A 236 -36.83 15.77 -44.69
CA MET A 236 -35.43 15.79 -44.27
C MET A 236 -34.49 15.51 -45.48
N PRO A 237 -33.38 16.25 -45.65
CA PRO A 237 -32.41 15.96 -46.70
C PRO A 237 -31.87 14.54 -46.60
N ALA A 238 -31.77 13.86 -47.75
CA ALA A 238 -31.13 12.56 -47.82
C ALA A 238 -29.64 12.66 -47.44
N ILE A 239 -29.10 11.60 -46.84
CA ILE A 239 -27.66 11.56 -46.54
C ILE A 239 -26.89 11.54 -47.85
N THR A 240 -25.99 12.50 -48.02
CA THR A 240 -25.14 12.57 -49.22
C THR A 240 -23.70 12.91 -48.89
N LYS A 241 -22.80 12.71 -49.86
CA LYS A 241 -21.41 13.19 -49.75
C LYS A 241 -21.26 14.69 -50.00
N SER A 242 -22.35 15.41 -50.23
CA SER A 242 -22.32 16.84 -50.50
C SER A 242 -21.86 17.59 -49.26
N GLY A 243 -20.97 18.58 -49.45
CA GLY A 243 -20.42 19.38 -48.34
C GLY A 243 -19.34 18.67 -47.51
N VAL A 244 -19.02 17.39 -47.80
CA VAL A 244 -17.88 16.72 -47.19
C VAL A 244 -16.59 17.30 -47.74
N THR A 245 -15.69 17.72 -46.84
CA THR A 245 -14.39 18.30 -47.21
C THR A 245 -13.25 17.53 -46.56
N SER A 246 -12.05 17.62 -47.13
CA SER A 246 -10.84 17.03 -46.58
C SER A 246 -9.68 18.01 -46.73
N ASP A 247 -8.90 18.19 -45.66
CA ASP A 247 -7.66 18.97 -45.67
C ASP A 247 -6.40 18.11 -45.88
N GLY A 248 -6.58 16.80 -46.11
CA GLY A 248 -5.51 15.80 -46.27
C GLY A 248 -5.17 15.03 -44.99
N SER A 249 -5.57 15.54 -43.81
CA SER A 249 -5.45 14.86 -42.51
C SER A 249 -6.80 14.53 -41.90
N THR A 250 -7.76 15.43 -42.05
CA THR A 250 -9.08 15.38 -41.43
C THR A 250 -10.15 15.50 -42.50
N ILE A 251 -11.17 14.65 -42.39
CA ILE A 251 -12.38 14.62 -43.20
C ILE A 251 -13.51 15.22 -42.36
N THR A 252 -14.07 16.32 -42.84
CA THR A 252 -15.19 17.01 -42.19
C THR A 252 -16.49 16.59 -42.86
N ILE A 253 -17.41 16.04 -42.08
CA ILE A 253 -18.71 15.53 -42.53
C ILE A 253 -19.80 16.41 -41.89
N PRO A 254 -20.48 17.27 -42.68
CA PRO A 254 -21.49 18.20 -42.17
C PRO A 254 -22.73 17.46 -41.66
N PRO A 255 -23.70 18.16 -41.02
CA PRO A 255 -25.02 17.62 -40.75
C PRO A 255 -25.64 16.98 -42.00
N ARG A 256 -26.26 15.81 -41.85
CA ARG A 256 -26.78 14.99 -42.96
C ARG A 256 -25.75 14.59 -44.02
N GLY A 257 -24.46 14.73 -43.72
CA GLY A 257 -23.36 14.25 -44.55
C GLY A 257 -23.12 12.75 -44.36
N GLY A 258 -22.58 12.10 -45.39
CA GLY A 258 -22.15 10.71 -45.27
C GLY A 258 -21.24 10.25 -46.42
N ILE A 259 -20.37 9.29 -46.10
CA ILE A 259 -19.37 8.75 -47.02
C ILE A 259 -19.25 7.24 -46.87
N GLU A 260 -19.03 6.55 -47.98
CA GLU A 260 -18.64 5.14 -48.05
C GLU A 260 -17.19 5.09 -48.57
N ILE A 261 -16.27 4.58 -47.74
CA ILE A 261 -14.85 4.46 -48.01
C ILE A 261 -14.54 2.98 -48.30
N PRO A 262 -14.10 2.63 -49.53
CA PRO A 262 -13.72 1.27 -49.86
C PRO A 262 -12.50 0.81 -49.06
N ILE A 263 -12.54 -0.40 -48.50
CA ILE A 263 -11.39 -1.03 -47.85
C ILE A 263 -10.52 -1.67 -48.94
N PRO A 264 -9.21 -1.32 -49.03
CA PRO A 264 -8.30 -1.93 -50.00
C PRO A 264 -8.28 -3.46 -49.91
N GLU A 265 -8.11 -4.15 -51.03
CA GLU A 265 -8.04 -5.61 -51.06
C GLU A 265 -6.80 -6.14 -50.32
N GLU A 266 -5.73 -5.36 -50.33
CA GLU A 266 -4.48 -5.64 -49.63
C GLU A 266 -4.68 -5.66 -48.11
N ALA A 267 -5.46 -4.72 -47.57
CA ALA A 267 -5.78 -4.65 -46.15
C ALA A 267 -6.61 -5.84 -45.68
N ARG A 268 -7.59 -6.27 -46.49
CA ARG A 268 -8.45 -7.43 -46.20
C ARG A 268 -7.73 -8.78 -46.22
N LYS A 269 -6.53 -8.82 -46.81
CA LYS A 269 -5.69 -10.04 -46.86
C LYS A 269 -4.60 -10.06 -45.78
N MET A 270 -4.53 -9.04 -44.91
CA MET A 270 -3.54 -8.98 -43.83
C MET A 270 -3.88 -10.02 -42.75
N PRO A 271 -2.91 -10.83 -42.27
CA PRO A 271 -3.14 -11.84 -41.24
C PRO A 271 -3.70 -11.29 -39.92
N ASP A 272 -3.32 -10.07 -39.54
CA ASP A 272 -3.89 -9.32 -38.42
C ASP A 272 -4.16 -7.86 -38.84
N GLY A 273 -4.99 -7.72 -39.88
CA GLY A 273 -5.36 -6.42 -40.44
C GLY A 273 -6.26 -5.63 -39.49
N LYS A 274 -5.84 -4.44 -39.10
CA LYS A 274 -6.63 -3.47 -38.34
C LYS A 274 -6.84 -2.20 -39.16
N ILE A 275 -7.96 -1.52 -38.97
CA ILE A 275 -8.20 -0.16 -39.44
C ILE A 275 -8.37 0.75 -38.24
N GLU A 276 -7.67 1.87 -38.23
CA GLU A 276 -7.73 2.84 -37.15
C GLU A 276 -8.03 4.24 -37.68
N PHE A 277 -8.88 4.96 -36.95
CA PHE A 277 -9.14 6.39 -37.14
C PHE A 277 -9.75 7.00 -35.87
N THR A 278 -9.81 8.32 -35.84
CA THR A 278 -10.49 9.10 -34.80
C THR A 278 -11.72 9.77 -35.39
N ILE A 279 -12.77 9.95 -34.60
CA ILE A 279 -13.96 10.71 -34.98
C ILE A 279 -14.47 11.55 -33.81
N ASP A 280 -14.75 12.82 -34.08
CA ASP A 280 -15.24 13.78 -33.09
C ASP A 280 -16.49 14.47 -33.60
N ALA A 281 -17.50 14.60 -32.75
CA ALA A 281 -18.68 15.40 -33.03
C ALA A 281 -18.54 16.79 -32.39
N SER A 282 -18.84 17.82 -33.15
CA SER A 282 -18.87 19.22 -32.69
C SER A 282 -20.18 19.89 -33.07
N ASP A 283 -20.70 20.75 -32.19
CA ASP A 283 -21.95 21.45 -32.42
C ASP A 283 -21.81 22.47 -33.56
N THR A 284 -22.87 22.59 -34.37
CA THR A 284 -23.01 23.55 -35.48
C THR A 284 -24.46 23.99 -35.57
N ASP A 285 -24.73 25.03 -36.37
CA ASP A 285 -26.10 25.47 -36.64
C ASP A 285 -26.99 24.31 -37.13
N ASP A 286 -28.18 24.18 -36.56
CA ASP A 286 -29.11 23.12 -36.90
C ASP A 286 -29.83 23.43 -38.21
N ILE A 287 -29.66 22.55 -39.20
CA ILE A 287 -30.24 22.75 -40.54
C ILE A 287 -31.78 22.73 -40.54
N THR A 288 -32.43 22.14 -39.51
CA THR A 288 -33.88 22.10 -39.42
C THR A 288 -34.46 23.49 -39.20
N ASP A 289 -33.76 24.40 -38.52
CA ASP A 289 -34.21 25.77 -38.32
C ASP A 289 -34.31 26.54 -39.64
N GLU A 290 -33.31 26.39 -40.52
CA GLU A 290 -33.30 27.00 -41.84
C GLU A 290 -34.38 26.39 -42.75
N ILE A 291 -34.51 25.06 -42.75
CA ILE A 291 -35.52 24.35 -43.55
C ILE A 291 -36.94 24.73 -43.09
N ASN A 292 -37.19 24.78 -41.78
CA ASN A 292 -38.48 25.16 -41.21
C ASN A 292 -38.84 26.62 -41.49
N SER A 293 -37.85 27.51 -41.47
CA SER A 293 -38.06 28.92 -41.81
C SER A 293 -38.55 29.09 -43.26
N GLY A 294 -38.02 28.27 -44.19
CA GLY A 294 -38.46 28.22 -45.58
C GLY A 294 -39.87 27.67 -45.81
N MET A 295 -40.48 27.01 -44.82
CA MET A 295 -41.85 26.48 -44.90
C MET A 295 -42.93 27.51 -44.51
N THR A 296 -42.54 28.69 -44.00
CA THR A 296 -43.50 29.74 -43.65
C THR A 296 -43.88 30.60 -44.87
N VAL A 297 -45.16 30.59 -45.24
CA VAL A 297 -45.70 31.48 -46.28
C VAL A 297 -45.96 32.86 -45.68
N GLN A 298 -45.11 33.84 -46.02
CA GLN A 298 -45.35 35.23 -45.68
C GLN A 298 -46.40 35.82 -46.64
N MET A 299 -47.64 36.02 -46.16
CA MET A 299 -48.62 36.80 -46.91
C MET A 299 -48.28 38.29 -46.82
N GLU A 300 -48.26 38.98 -47.96
CA GLU A 300 -48.11 40.44 -47.95
C GLU A 300 -49.27 41.09 -47.20
N SER A 301 -48.95 42.08 -46.35
CA SER A 301 -49.97 42.88 -45.69
C SER A 301 -50.78 43.66 -46.73
N PRO A 302 -52.12 43.76 -46.61
CA PRO A 302 -52.92 44.52 -47.55
C PRO A 302 -52.41 45.96 -47.61
N GLY A 303 -52.12 46.45 -48.83
CA GLY A 303 -51.69 47.82 -49.02
C GLY A 303 -52.71 48.81 -48.44
N GLN A 304 -52.20 49.90 -47.87
CA GLN A 304 -52.97 51.03 -47.39
C GLN A 304 -52.69 52.24 -48.29
N ILE A 305 -53.71 53.08 -48.49
CA ILE A 305 -53.52 54.40 -49.08
C ILE A 305 -54.14 55.48 -48.18
N ASP A 306 -53.39 56.56 -48.00
CA ASP A 306 -53.82 57.72 -47.23
C ASP A 306 -54.09 58.90 -48.16
N TYR A 307 -55.29 59.47 -48.08
CA TYR A 307 -55.63 60.68 -48.83
C TYR A 307 -56.46 61.66 -48.00
N LYS A 308 -55.95 62.88 -47.83
CA LYS A 308 -56.60 63.99 -47.12
C LYS A 308 -57.11 63.64 -45.71
N GLY A 309 -56.35 62.85 -44.95
CA GLY A 309 -56.66 62.51 -43.56
C GLY A 309 -57.63 61.34 -43.39
N VAL A 310 -57.99 60.65 -44.48
CA VAL A 310 -58.74 59.38 -44.43
C VAL A 310 -57.84 58.26 -44.92
N THR A 311 -57.69 57.24 -44.08
CA THR A 311 -56.96 56.02 -44.35
C THR A 311 -57.91 54.96 -44.89
N VAL A 312 -57.66 54.47 -46.11
CA VAL A 312 -58.37 53.32 -46.67
C VAL A 312 -57.42 52.13 -46.67
N ILE A 313 -57.76 51.13 -45.88
CA ILE A 313 -57.01 49.86 -45.78
C ILE A 313 -57.78 48.82 -46.61
N ASN A 314 -57.08 48.09 -47.48
CA ASN A 314 -57.70 46.94 -48.13
C ASN A 314 -58.13 45.92 -47.08
N ALA A 315 -59.29 45.29 -47.28
CA ALA A 315 -59.73 44.20 -46.44
C ALA A 315 -58.68 43.08 -46.45
N GLN A 316 -58.42 42.49 -45.28
CA GLN A 316 -57.56 41.29 -45.18
C GLN A 316 -58.13 40.21 -46.10
N ASN A 317 -57.27 39.50 -46.81
CA ASN A 317 -57.71 38.40 -47.65
C ASN A 317 -58.32 37.32 -46.76
N GLU A 318 -59.63 37.07 -46.86
CA GLU A 318 -60.34 36.05 -46.07
C GLU A 318 -60.16 34.62 -46.62
N THR A 319 -59.33 34.45 -47.67
CA THR A 319 -59.05 33.13 -48.24
C THR A 319 -58.08 32.36 -47.34
N THR A 320 -58.55 31.30 -46.69
CA THR A 320 -57.68 30.25 -46.15
C THR A 320 -57.12 29.44 -47.30
N LEU A 321 -55.83 29.58 -47.58
CA LEU A 321 -55.11 28.58 -48.38
C LEU A 321 -55.02 27.31 -47.54
N THR A 322 -55.65 26.24 -48.00
CA THR A 322 -55.36 24.89 -47.48
C THR A 322 -53.99 24.49 -48.01
N ILE A 323 -52.94 24.89 -47.30
CA ILE A 323 -51.60 24.35 -47.50
C ILE A 323 -51.56 23.08 -46.65
N GLU A 324 -51.29 21.92 -47.25
CA GLU A 324 -50.80 20.79 -46.45
C GLU A 324 -49.46 21.23 -45.87
N LEU A 325 -49.50 21.78 -44.66
CA LEU A 325 -48.29 22.03 -43.88
C LEU A 325 -47.73 20.66 -43.54
N THR A 326 -46.66 20.26 -44.22
CA THR A 326 -45.74 19.25 -43.69
C THR A 326 -45.34 19.68 -42.29
N GLU A 327 -45.43 18.78 -41.32
CA GLU A 327 -45.01 19.07 -39.94
C GLU A 327 -43.56 19.61 -39.95
N PRO A 328 -43.25 20.63 -39.14
CA PRO A 328 -41.90 21.17 -39.08
C PRO A 328 -40.92 20.08 -38.64
N LEU A 329 -39.75 20.05 -39.29
CA LEU A 329 -38.70 19.10 -38.99
C LEU A 329 -38.15 19.38 -37.58
N VAL A 330 -38.00 18.35 -36.77
CA VAL A 330 -37.40 18.42 -35.44
C VAL A 330 -35.91 18.07 -35.53
N PRO A 331 -35.02 18.76 -34.78
CA PRO A 331 -33.62 18.37 -34.64
C PRO A 331 -33.43 16.88 -34.36
N VAL A 332 -32.43 16.28 -35.00
CA VAL A 332 -32.05 14.88 -34.83
C VAL A 332 -30.68 14.81 -34.17
N GLU A 333 -30.60 14.06 -33.07
CA GLU A 333 -29.34 13.64 -32.47
C GLU A 333 -29.16 12.12 -32.60
N ASP A 334 -28.00 11.69 -33.10
CA ASP A 334 -27.62 10.28 -33.24
C ASP A 334 -26.14 10.16 -32.87
N GLU A 335 -25.77 9.12 -32.14
CA GLU A 335 -24.38 8.83 -31.76
C GLU A 335 -23.78 7.68 -32.57
N ARG A 336 -24.57 7.06 -33.46
CA ARG A 336 -24.19 5.86 -34.22
C ARG A 336 -23.73 6.24 -35.62
N PHE A 337 -22.46 6.59 -35.74
CA PHE A 337 -21.91 7.13 -36.98
C PHE A 337 -21.34 6.10 -37.93
N VAL A 338 -20.92 4.94 -37.44
CA VAL A 338 -19.95 4.09 -38.15
C VAL A 338 -20.54 2.70 -38.39
N PHE A 339 -20.52 2.29 -39.66
CA PHE A 339 -21.06 1.04 -40.14
C PHE A 339 -20.04 0.35 -41.05
N LEU A 340 -20.10 -0.96 -41.13
CA LEU A 340 -19.37 -1.78 -42.09
C LEU A 340 -20.33 -2.30 -43.15
N LYS A 341 -19.91 -2.26 -44.40
CA LYS A 341 -20.64 -2.87 -45.52
C LYS A 341 -19.96 -4.16 -45.92
N ASN A 342 -20.72 -5.25 -45.96
CA ASN A 342 -20.24 -6.56 -46.34
C ASN A 342 -20.30 -6.80 -47.85
N SER A 343 -19.64 -7.86 -48.30
CA SER A 343 -19.55 -8.25 -49.71
C SER A 343 -20.92 -8.58 -50.34
N ASP A 344 -21.89 -8.99 -49.53
CA ASP A 344 -23.29 -9.25 -49.92
C ASP A 344 -24.16 -7.98 -49.98
N GLY A 345 -23.59 -6.82 -49.59
CA GLY A 345 -24.28 -5.54 -49.53
C GLY A 345 -25.05 -5.29 -48.23
N SER A 346 -25.03 -6.23 -47.27
CA SER A 346 -25.54 -5.99 -45.92
C SER A 346 -24.67 -4.98 -45.19
N GLU A 347 -25.28 -4.27 -44.24
CA GLU A 347 -24.59 -3.29 -43.41
C GLU A 347 -24.74 -3.67 -41.94
N GLU A 348 -23.62 -3.63 -41.24
CA GLU A 348 -23.51 -3.93 -39.82
C GLU A 348 -23.08 -2.66 -39.09
N GLN A 349 -23.78 -2.31 -38.01
CA GLN A 349 -23.31 -1.25 -37.12
C GLN A 349 -22.12 -1.77 -36.31
N LEU A 350 -21.04 -0.99 -36.23
CA LEU A 350 -19.88 -1.40 -35.42
C LEU A 350 -20.27 -1.56 -33.95
N PRO A 351 -19.83 -2.65 -33.29
CA PRO A 351 -20.11 -2.87 -31.87
C PRO A 351 -19.34 -1.86 -31.02
N ASP A 352 -19.89 -1.52 -29.84
CA ASP A 352 -19.27 -0.60 -28.90
C ASP A 352 -17.86 -1.03 -28.46
N SER A 353 -17.54 -2.33 -28.54
CA SER A 353 -16.21 -2.87 -28.27
C SER A 353 -15.10 -2.37 -29.21
N SER A 354 -15.46 -1.88 -30.40
CA SER A 354 -14.53 -1.28 -31.36
C SER A 354 -14.30 0.21 -31.12
N ILE A 355 -15.02 0.80 -30.15
CA ILE A 355 -14.99 2.22 -29.80
C ILE A 355 -14.20 2.40 -28.51
N ILE A 356 -12.98 2.91 -28.62
CA ILE A 356 -12.13 3.25 -27.48
C ILE A 356 -12.30 4.74 -27.20
N LYS A 357 -13.01 5.08 -26.13
CA LYS A 357 -13.08 6.47 -25.66
C LYS A 357 -11.73 6.84 -25.03
N GLY A 358 -10.98 7.72 -25.69
CA GLY A 358 -9.71 8.23 -25.18
C GLY A 358 -9.87 9.41 -24.24
N ASP A 359 -8.82 9.71 -23.47
CA ASP A 359 -8.70 10.99 -22.76
C ASP A 359 -8.59 12.15 -23.77
N ALA A 360 -9.17 13.31 -23.41
CA ALA A 360 -9.26 14.54 -24.22
C ALA A 360 -10.39 14.62 -25.27
N GLY A 361 -11.42 13.77 -25.20
CA GLY A 361 -12.66 13.96 -25.96
C GLY A 361 -12.63 13.44 -27.40
N HIS A 362 -11.54 12.76 -27.79
CA HIS A 362 -11.45 12.10 -29.09
C HIS A 362 -11.95 10.66 -29.05
N THR A 363 -12.84 10.27 -29.97
CA THR A 363 -13.28 8.87 -30.07
C THR A 363 -12.35 8.11 -31.00
N ARG A 364 -11.54 7.21 -30.47
CA ARG A 364 -10.63 6.34 -31.23
C ARG A 364 -11.38 5.08 -31.65
N ILE A 365 -11.33 4.74 -32.93
CA ILE A 365 -12.00 3.57 -33.49
C ILE A 365 -10.96 2.62 -34.05
N VAL A 366 -10.99 1.37 -33.59
CA VAL A 366 -10.13 0.29 -34.07
C VAL A 366 -10.99 -0.88 -34.54
N ILE A 367 -10.89 -1.20 -35.82
CA ILE A 367 -11.65 -2.27 -36.47
C ILE A 367 -10.69 -3.41 -36.80
N ALA A 368 -10.86 -4.57 -36.18
CA ALA A 368 -10.15 -5.78 -36.55
C ALA A 368 -10.82 -6.43 -37.76
N LEU A 369 -10.14 -6.47 -38.90
CA LEU A 369 -10.69 -7.02 -40.15
C LEU A 369 -10.93 -8.53 -40.08
N ASN A 370 -10.23 -9.23 -39.18
CA ASN A 370 -10.42 -10.65 -38.93
C ASN A 370 -11.79 -10.98 -38.31
N ASP A 371 -12.33 -10.07 -37.50
CA ASP A 371 -13.64 -10.23 -36.88
C ASP A 371 -14.78 -9.99 -37.90
N HIS A 372 -14.47 -9.28 -39.00
CA HIS A 372 -15.40 -8.93 -40.07
C HIS A 372 -14.86 -9.36 -41.46
N PRO A 373 -14.73 -10.68 -41.74
CA PRO A 373 -14.05 -11.18 -42.94
C PRO A 373 -14.74 -10.78 -44.26
N ASP A 374 -16.04 -10.48 -44.22
CA ASP A 374 -16.83 -10.07 -45.38
C ASP A 374 -16.86 -8.56 -45.61
N ALA A 375 -16.28 -7.74 -44.72
CA ALA A 375 -16.32 -6.29 -44.82
C ALA A 375 -15.53 -5.77 -46.03
N VAL A 376 -16.17 -4.90 -46.82
CA VAL A 376 -15.59 -4.32 -48.05
C VAL A 376 -15.54 -2.78 -48.03
N SER A 377 -16.29 -2.12 -47.15
CA SER A 377 -16.28 -0.65 -47.05
C SER A 377 -16.66 -0.19 -45.64
N ILE A 378 -16.11 0.96 -45.23
CA ILE A 378 -16.50 1.69 -44.02
C ILE A 378 -17.51 2.75 -44.44
N ILE A 379 -18.63 2.82 -43.73
CA ILE A 379 -19.66 3.83 -43.96
C ILE A 379 -19.70 4.74 -42.74
N ILE A 380 -19.59 6.04 -42.98
CA ILE A 380 -19.86 7.07 -41.98
C ILE A 380 -21.17 7.77 -42.35
N ARG A 381 -22.13 7.77 -41.42
CA ARG A 381 -23.42 8.46 -41.54
C ARG A 381 -23.59 9.46 -40.42
N ASN A 382 -23.62 10.73 -40.77
CA ASN A 382 -24.03 11.77 -39.83
C ASN A 382 -25.54 11.99 -39.95
N ASN A 383 -26.32 11.29 -39.12
CA ASN A 383 -27.76 11.49 -39.07
C ASN A 383 -28.17 12.81 -38.39
N ASN A 384 -27.25 13.45 -37.67
CA ASN A 384 -27.53 14.68 -36.93
C ASN A 384 -27.85 15.85 -37.85
N THR A 385 -28.61 16.80 -37.30
CA THR A 385 -28.98 18.05 -37.96
C THR A 385 -28.20 19.26 -37.44
N GLY A 386 -27.66 19.19 -36.22
CA GLY A 386 -26.86 20.25 -35.58
C GLY A 386 -25.44 19.85 -35.16
N LYS A 387 -24.89 18.76 -35.70
CA LYS A 387 -23.51 18.32 -35.41
C LYS A 387 -22.71 18.08 -36.67
N THR A 388 -21.45 18.51 -36.67
CA THR A 388 -20.45 18.19 -37.69
C THR A 388 -19.49 17.14 -37.14
N LEU A 389 -19.16 16.13 -37.94
CA LEU A 389 -18.15 15.14 -37.58
C LEU A 389 -16.79 15.50 -38.18
N ALA A 390 -15.74 15.47 -37.39
CA ALA A 390 -14.36 15.56 -37.82
C ALA A 390 -13.70 14.18 -37.64
N MET A 391 -13.24 13.59 -38.74
CA MET A 391 -12.68 12.24 -38.74
C MET A 391 -11.26 12.26 -39.29
N SER A 392 -10.30 11.59 -38.64
CA SER A 392 -8.98 11.40 -39.26
C SER A 392 -9.09 10.45 -40.45
N VAL A 393 -8.24 10.63 -41.46
CA VAL A 393 -8.17 9.69 -42.59
C VAL A 393 -7.86 8.29 -42.06
N PRO A 394 -8.67 7.24 -42.39
CA PRO A 394 -8.43 5.90 -41.87
C PRO A 394 -7.09 5.32 -42.31
N GLU A 395 -6.45 4.59 -41.41
CA GLU A 395 -5.18 3.92 -41.67
C GLU A 395 -5.37 2.42 -41.48
N THR A 396 -5.05 1.62 -42.50
CA THR A 396 -4.95 0.17 -42.32
C THR A 396 -3.55 -0.15 -41.85
N TYR A 397 -3.40 -1.08 -40.93
CA TYR A 397 -2.10 -1.64 -40.57
C TYR A 397 -2.23 -3.12 -40.22
N ASP A 398 -1.12 -3.83 -40.33
CA ASP A 398 -1.02 -5.20 -39.83
C ASP A 398 -0.42 -5.10 -38.42
N ALA A 399 -1.20 -5.45 -37.39
CA ALA A 399 -0.78 -5.30 -35.99
C ALA A 399 0.39 -6.24 -35.63
N GLU A 400 0.64 -7.30 -36.40
CA GLU A 400 1.87 -8.09 -36.31
C GLU A 400 3.10 -7.34 -36.88
N LYS A 401 2.90 -6.36 -37.79
CA LYS A 401 3.97 -5.63 -38.49
C LYS A 401 4.19 -4.19 -38.01
N GLY A 402 3.30 -3.64 -37.19
CA GLY A 402 3.35 -2.26 -36.70
C GLY A 402 4.58 -1.89 -35.85
N VAL A 403 5.36 -2.88 -35.41
CA VAL A 403 6.56 -2.69 -34.57
C VAL A 403 7.87 -2.65 -35.41
N GLY A 404 7.78 -2.81 -36.74
CA GLY A 404 8.94 -2.89 -37.64
C GLY A 404 9.71 -4.22 -37.57
N PHE A 405 9.23 -5.17 -36.76
CA PHE A 405 9.73 -6.53 -36.69
C PHE A 405 8.65 -7.49 -36.17
N LYS A 406 8.78 -8.77 -36.52
CA LYS A 406 7.98 -9.89 -36.00
C LYS A 406 8.85 -10.74 -35.06
N PRO A 407 8.39 -11.10 -33.85
CA PRO A 407 9.12 -12.05 -33.00
C PRO A 407 9.12 -13.45 -33.63
N ASN A 408 10.28 -14.11 -33.66
CA ASN A 408 10.44 -15.42 -34.29
C ASN A 408 9.98 -16.56 -33.36
N HIS A 409 10.26 -16.43 -32.06
CA HIS A 409 9.87 -17.42 -31.04
C HIS A 409 9.18 -16.73 -29.85
N PRO A 410 7.97 -16.15 -30.03
CA PRO A 410 7.24 -15.54 -28.92
C PRO A 410 6.73 -16.62 -27.95
N ILE A 411 7.02 -16.47 -26.66
CA ILE A 411 6.44 -17.28 -25.59
C ILE A 411 5.07 -16.71 -25.21
N ALA A 412 4.95 -15.38 -25.20
CA ALA A 412 3.70 -14.66 -25.02
C ALA A 412 3.80 -13.33 -25.78
N THR A 413 2.67 -12.84 -26.26
CA THR A 413 2.53 -11.51 -26.86
C THR A 413 1.75 -10.62 -25.92
N ALA A 414 2.02 -9.32 -25.92
CA ALA A 414 1.30 -8.39 -25.07
C ALA A 414 -0.16 -8.25 -25.53
N SER A 415 -1.08 -8.32 -24.57
CA SER A 415 -2.52 -8.17 -24.81
C SER A 415 -3.17 -7.62 -23.55
N ASP A 416 -4.31 -6.95 -23.72
CA ASP A 416 -5.09 -6.43 -22.61
C ASP A 416 -5.87 -7.54 -21.89
N ALA A 417 -6.18 -7.30 -20.62
CA ALA A 417 -7.13 -8.07 -19.85
C ALA A 417 -8.54 -7.79 -20.36
N ILE A 418 -9.35 -8.84 -20.47
CA ILE A 418 -10.76 -8.78 -20.84
C ILE A 418 -11.55 -9.50 -19.75
N ILE A 419 -12.45 -8.77 -19.12
CA ILE A 419 -13.36 -9.28 -18.10
C ILE A 419 -14.80 -9.02 -18.48
N LYS A 420 -15.73 -9.79 -17.91
CA LYS A 420 -17.16 -9.48 -17.93
C LYS A 420 -17.68 -9.28 -16.52
N TYR A 421 -18.28 -8.12 -16.30
CA TYR A 421 -18.92 -7.74 -15.04
C TYR A 421 -20.36 -7.33 -15.33
N GLU A 422 -21.33 -7.98 -14.67
CA GLU A 422 -22.78 -7.76 -14.90
C GLU A 422 -23.20 -7.84 -16.38
N GLY A 423 -22.51 -8.67 -17.18
CA GLY A 423 -22.73 -8.85 -18.62
C GLY A 423 -22.05 -7.82 -19.52
N ILE A 424 -21.40 -6.80 -18.96
CA ILE A 424 -20.64 -5.78 -19.68
C ILE A 424 -19.21 -6.26 -19.85
N THR A 425 -18.69 -6.21 -21.08
CA THR A 425 -17.29 -6.56 -21.37
C THR A 425 -16.40 -5.33 -21.16
N ILE A 426 -15.35 -5.48 -20.36
CA ILE A 426 -14.43 -4.41 -19.96
C ILE A 426 -13.01 -4.83 -20.31
N THR A 427 -12.23 -3.90 -20.87
CA THR A 427 -10.85 -4.13 -21.28
C THR A 427 -9.90 -3.23 -20.47
N ARG A 428 -8.80 -3.79 -19.97
CA ARG A 428 -7.77 -3.04 -19.22
C ARG A 428 -6.37 -3.52 -19.58
N PRO A 429 -5.36 -2.64 -19.61
CA PRO A 429 -3.97 -3.03 -19.93
C PRO A 429 -3.26 -3.78 -18.79
N THR A 430 -3.88 -3.90 -17.61
CA THR A 430 -3.28 -4.47 -16.38
C THR A 430 -4.18 -5.56 -15.80
N ASN A 431 -3.58 -6.41 -14.96
CA ASN A 431 -4.28 -7.46 -14.21
C ASN A 431 -4.75 -7.00 -12.82
N ASP A 432 -4.28 -5.85 -12.36
CA ASP A 432 -4.75 -5.21 -11.13
C ASP A 432 -5.74 -4.09 -11.53
N ILE A 433 -7.03 -4.29 -11.29
CA ILE A 433 -8.11 -3.43 -11.79
C ILE A 433 -8.88 -2.86 -10.59
N ASP A 434 -8.79 -1.55 -10.37
CA ASP A 434 -9.34 -0.84 -9.20
C ASP A 434 -10.48 0.14 -9.55
N ASP A 435 -10.85 0.24 -10.82
CA ASP A 435 -11.78 1.27 -11.33
C ASP A 435 -13.15 0.71 -11.77
N VAL A 436 -13.35 -0.61 -11.67
CA VAL A 436 -14.59 -1.27 -12.13
C VAL A 436 -15.64 -1.33 -11.01
N ILE A 437 -15.20 -1.60 -9.78
CA ILE A 437 -16.08 -1.75 -8.63
C ILE A 437 -15.56 -0.81 -7.55
N PRO A 438 -16.39 0.12 -7.02
CA PRO A 438 -15.96 1.04 -5.98
C PRO A 438 -15.31 0.30 -4.80
N ASP A 439 -14.18 0.81 -4.34
CA ASP A 439 -13.45 0.29 -3.17
C ASP A 439 -12.96 -1.16 -3.28
N ILE A 440 -12.95 -1.74 -4.48
CA ILE A 440 -12.50 -3.12 -4.71
C ILE A 440 -11.45 -3.14 -5.81
N THR A 441 -10.31 -3.74 -5.51
CA THR A 441 -9.26 -4.03 -6.50
C THR A 441 -9.34 -5.51 -6.89
N LEU A 442 -9.55 -5.80 -8.17
CA LEU A 442 -9.51 -7.16 -8.71
C LEU A 442 -8.08 -7.50 -9.14
N HIS A 443 -7.65 -8.72 -8.85
CA HIS A 443 -6.37 -9.27 -9.27
C HIS A 443 -6.61 -10.47 -10.18
N LEU A 444 -6.30 -10.30 -11.47
CA LEU A 444 -6.51 -11.32 -12.49
C LEU A 444 -5.24 -12.17 -12.66
N HIS A 445 -5.42 -13.47 -12.65
CA HIS A 445 -4.30 -14.42 -12.75
C HIS A 445 -4.45 -15.29 -13.99
N GLU A 446 -5.63 -15.89 -14.15
CA GLU A 446 -5.95 -16.81 -15.25
C GLU A 446 -7.37 -16.59 -15.77
N LYS A 447 -7.69 -17.25 -16.89
CA LYS A 447 -9.05 -17.28 -17.42
C LYS A 447 -9.95 -18.11 -16.49
N THR A 448 -11.17 -17.63 -16.24
CA THR A 448 -12.17 -18.41 -15.50
C THR A 448 -12.80 -19.49 -16.39
N ASP A 449 -12.89 -20.73 -15.90
CA ASP A 449 -13.62 -21.82 -16.56
C ASP A 449 -15.14 -21.70 -16.35
N LYS A 450 -15.55 -21.15 -15.22
CA LYS A 450 -16.93 -20.83 -14.85
C LYS A 450 -16.95 -19.46 -14.17
N THR A 451 -18.08 -18.78 -14.23
CA THR A 451 -18.26 -17.49 -13.56
C THR A 451 -17.85 -17.54 -12.10
N ALA A 452 -16.84 -16.75 -11.74
CA ALA A 452 -16.36 -16.62 -10.38
C ALA A 452 -17.29 -15.71 -9.58
N THR A 453 -17.50 -16.04 -8.31
CA THR A 453 -18.22 -15.19 -7.36
C THR A 453 -17.23 -14.69 -6.33
N ILE A 454 -17.09 -13.37 -6.24
CA ILE A 454 -16.30 -12.69 -5.21
C ILE A 454 -17.26 -12.24 -4.12
N THR A 455 -16.93 -12.51 -2.87
CA THR A 455 -17.73 -12.11 -1.70
C THR A 455 -16.89 -11.28 -0.74
N VAL A 456 -17.39 -10.11 -0.34
CA VAL A 456 -16.78 -9.24 0.66
C VAL A 456 -17.33 -9.58 2.03
N ASN A 457 -16.45 -9.95 2.96
CA ASN A 457 -16.77 -10.37 4.32
C ASN A 457 -16.01 -9.51 5.35
N PRO A 458 -16.52 -9.37 6.59
CA PRO A 458 -15.73 -8.77 7.66
C PRO A 458 -14.49 -9.60 8.00
N ASP A 459 -13.36 -8.94 8.26
CA ASP A 459 -12.11 -9.59 8.69
C ASP A 459 -12.12 -9.87 10.22
N LYS A 460 -12.74 -10.99 10.59
CA LYS A 460 -12.92 -11.37 12.00
C LYS A 460 -11.63 -11.82 12.66
N GLU A 461 -10.73 -12.44 11.90
CA GLU A 461 -9.45 -12.93 12.43
C GLU A 461 -8.55 -11.76 12.82
N SER A 462 -8.43 -10.72 11.98
CA SER A 462 -7.69 -9.51 12.36
C SER A 462 -8.25 -8.85 13.62
N ALA A 463 -9.57 -8.80 13.76
CA ALA A 463 -10.21 -8.26 14.97
C ALA A 463 -9.94 -9.13 16.21
N LYS A 464 -10.02 -10.46 16.07
CA LYS A 464 -9.73 -11.42 17.14
C LYS A 464 -8.29 -11.31 17.62
N ASP A 465 -7.33 -11.32 16.70
CA ASP A 465 -5.90 -11.24 17.02
C ASP A 465 -5.54 -9.93 17.74
N ALA A 466 -6.16 -8.82 17.33
CA ALA A 466 -5.97 -7.54 18.01
C ALA A 466 -6.53 -7.54 19.44
N LEU A 467 -7.68 -8.17 19.68
CA LEU A 467 -8.26 -8.32 21.01
C LEU A 467 -7.42 -9.25 21.91
N ILE A 468 -6.92 -10.35 21.37
CA ILE A 468 -6.00 -11.27 22.07
C ILE A 468 -4.72 -10.53 22.46
N THR A 469 -4.15 -9.77 21.52
CA THR A 469 -2.94 -8.97 21.76
C THR A 469 -3.18 -7.94 22.86
N PHE A 470 -4.30 -7.22 22.81
CA PHE A 470 -4.71 -6.28 23.85
C PHE A 470 -4.79 -6.94 25.24
N VAL A 471 -5.47 -8.08 25.34
CA VAL A 471 -5.60 -8.83 26.60
C VAL A 471 -4.23 -9.27 27.12
N GLY A 472 -3.36 -9.78 26.23
CA GLY A 472 -1.99 -10.16 26.57
C GLY A 472 -1.18 -8.99 27.13
N MET A 473 -1.16 -7.85 26.44
CA MET A 473 -0.45 -6.65 26.87
C MET A 473 -1.02 -6.07 28.17
N TYR A 474 -2.35 -6.10 28.34
CA TYR A 474 -3.02 -5.66 29.56
C TYR A 474 -2.58 -6.53 30.74
N ASN A 475 -2.60 -7.84 30.57
CA ASN A 475 -2.20 -8.79 31.59
C ASN A 475 -0.73 -8.63 31.98
N GLN A 476 0.16 -8.37 31.02
CA GLN A 476 1.58 -8.11 31.31
C GLN A 476 1.79 -6.85 32.16
N VAL A 477 1.05 -5.76 31.89
CA VAL A 477 1.13 -4.53 32.71
C VAL A 477 0.61 -4.80 34.12
N VAL A 478 -0.55 -5.45 34.25
CA VAL A 478 -1.13 -5.78 35.55
C VAL A 478 -0.23 -6.75 36.34
N ALA A 479 0.43 -7.69 35.65
CA ALA A 479 1.34 -8.64 36.26
C ALA A 479 2.57 -7.93 36.82
N GLU A 480 3.21 -7.05 36.05
CA GLU A 480 4.36 -6.27 36.52
C GLU A 480 3.99 -5.40 37.73
N MET A 481 2.82 -4.74 37.70
CA MET A 481 2.32 -4.00 38.87
C MET A 481 2.12 -4.90 40.09
N ASN A 482 1.59 -6.11 39.92
CA ASN A 482 1.40 -7.07 41.00
C ASN A 482 2.73 -7.53 41.58
N ILE A 483 3.69 -7.90 40.72
CA ILE A 483 5.04 -8.32 41.13
C ILE A 483 5.68 -7.22 41.97
N LEU A 484 5.62 -5.97 41.51
CA LEU A 484 6.26 -4.86 42.20
C LEU A 484 5.59 -4.46 43.52
N THR A 485 4.28 -4.67 43.68
CA THR A 485 3.51 -4.16 44.84
C THR A 485 3.15 -5.19 45.89
N SER A 486 3.33 -6.49 45.61
CA SER A 486 2.97 -7.59 46.50
C SER A 486 4.16 -8.49 46.79
N ASN A 487 4.19 -9.09 47.99
CA ASN A 487 5.27 -9.98 48.45
C ASN A 487 4.92 -11.47 48.31
N LYS A 488 3.89 -11.80 47.54
CA LYS A 488 3.37 -13.16 47.36
C LYS A 488 4.07 -13.86 46.17
N PRO A 489 4.90 -14.91 46.39
CA PRO A 489 5.63 -15.60 45.32
C PRO A 489 4.72 -16.20 44.25
N GLU A 490 3.48 -16.52 44.62
CA GLU A 490 2.48 -17.08 43.72
C GLU A 490 2.17 -16.15 42.53
N ILE A 491 2.49 -14.85 42.64
CA ILE A 491 2.37 -13.85 41.56
C ILE A 491 3.30 -14.14 40.39
N VAL A 492 4.47 -14.70 40.68
CA VAL A 492 5.47 -15.01 39.67
C VAL A 492 5.34 -16.45 39.21
N THR A 493 5.09 -17.40 40.13
CA THR A 493 5.06 -18.83 39.78
C THR A 493 3.87 -19.26 38.93
N GLU A 494 2.76 -18.51 38.98
CA GLU A 494 1.55 -18.76 38.18
C GLU A 494 1.59 -18.11 36.78
N LEU A 495 2.66 -17.39 36.42
CA LEU A 495 2.82 -16.79 35.10
C LEU A 495 3.47 -17.79 34.14
N ASP A 496 2.64 -18.57 33.46
CA ASP A 496 3.08 -19.66 32.58
C ASP A 496 3.83 -19.19 31.32
N TYR A 497 3.72 -17.90 30.95
CA TYR A 497 4.41 -17.33 29.78
C TYR A 497 5.85 -16.90 30.05
N LEU A 498 6.32 -16.92 31.31
CA LEU A 498 7.69 -16.56 31.66
C LEU A 498 8.62 -17.77 31.56
N THR A 499 9.77 -17.58 30.94
CA THR A 499 10.90 -18.53 31.01
C THR A 499 11.47 -18.60 32.43
N ASP A 500 12.23 -19.65 32.74
CA ASP A 500 12.85 -19.81 34.06
C ASP A 500 13.73 -18.61 34.45
N ASP A 501 14.53 -18.09 33.51
CA ASP A 501 15.38 -16.91 33.72
C ASP A 501 14.55 -15.62 33.96
N GLU A 502 13.43 -15.45 33.27
CA GLU A 502 12.54 -14.31 33.47
C GLU A 502 11.79 -14.40 34.80
N ARG A 503 11.46 -15.63 35.22
CA ARG A 503 10.84 -15.90 36.51
C ARG A 503 11.77 -15.54 37.66
N ASP A 504 13.04 -15.91 37.58
CA ASP A 504 14.05 -15.56 38.59
C ASP A 504 14.21 -14.04 38.71
N LYS A 505 14.32 -13.34 37.57
CA LYS A 505 14.36 -11.86 37.54
C LYS A 505 13.09 -11.23 38.10
N ALA A 506 11.92 -11.81 37.85
CA ALA A 506 10.66 -11.35 38.41
C ALA A 506 10.60 -11.57 39.93
N MET A 507 11.17 -12.68 40.44
CA MET A 507 11.28 -12.93 41.89
C MET A 507 12.19 -11.91 42.57
N GLU A 508 13.29 -11.49 41.94
CA GLU A 508 14.17 -10.43 42.48
C GLU A 508 13.45 -9.09 42.65
N LYS A 509 12.45 -8.81 41.80
CA LYS A 509 11.64 -7.58 41.84
C LYS A 509 10.44 -7.67 42.78
N LEU A 510 10.13 -8.85 43.33
CA LEU A 510 8.92 -9.10 44.10
C LEU A 510 8.83 -8.19 45.32
N GLY A 511 7.75 -7.40 45.40
CA GLY A 511 7.50 -6.47 46.50
C GLY A 511 8.45 -5.27 46.56
N MET A 512 9.23 -4.98 45.50
CA MET A 512 10.19 -3.88 45.47
C MET A 512 9.56 -2.51 45.78
N PHE A 513 8.30 -2.31 45.41
CA PHE A 513 7.48 -1.12 45.66
C PHE A 513 6.28 -1.42 46.56
N GLN A 514 6.43 -2.34 47.51
CA GLN A 514 5.42 -2.61 48.54
C GLN A 514 5.12 -1.30 49.31
N GLY A 515 3.91 -0.76 49.11
CA GLY A 515 3.48 0.52 49.68
C GLY A 515 3.50 1.73 48.72
N ASP A 516 3.94 1.58 47.46
CA ASP A 516 3.75 2.64 46.47
C ASP A 516 2.30 2.68 45.98
N PHE A 517 1.52 3.60 46.55
CA PHE A 517 0.12 3.80 46.19
C PHE A 517 -0.11 4.23 44.74
N THR A 518 0.93 4.73 44.04
CA THR A 518 0.80 5.14 42.64
C THR A 518 0.50 3.93 41.77
N LEU A 519 1.29 2.85 41.92
CA LEU A 519 1.12 1.60 41.17
C LEU A 519 -0.21 0.93 41.49
N THR A 520 -0.57 0.85 42.77
CA THR A 520 -1.85 0.28 43.19
C THR A 520 -3.04 1.08 42.64
N ASN A 521 -3.01 2.40 42.73
CA ASN A 521 -4.07 3.25 42.18
C ASN A 521 -4.15 3.14 40.66
N GLY A 522 -3.01 3.13 39.97
CA GLY A 522 -2.93 2.94 38.52
C GLY A 522 -3.59 1.64 38.09
N LYS A 523 -3.22 0.53 38.74
CA LYS A 523 -3.84 -0.78 38.54
C LYS A 523 -5.36 -0.71 38.72
N SER A 524 -5.84 -0.13 39.81
CA SER A 524 -7.28 -0.02 40.08
C SER A 524 -8.01 0.85 39.06
N GLN A 525 -7.39 1.90 38.50
CA GLN A 525 -7.99 2.67 37.41
C GLN A 525 -8.12 1.82 36.14
N LEU A 526 -7.07 1.09 35.74
CA LEU A 526 -7.10 0.21 34.57
C LEU A 526 -8.20 -0.86 34.72
N GLN A 527 -8.27 -1.50 35.87
CA GLN A 527 -9.30 -2.50 36.20
C GLN A 527 -10.71 -1.91 36.13
N ARG A 528 -10.91 -0.71 36.68
CA ARG A 528 -12.22 -0.05 36.63
C ARG A 528 -12.63 0.24 35.19
N ILE A 529 -11.70 0.68 34.34
CA ILE A 529 -11.99 0.97 32.93
C ILE A 529 -12.45 -0.32 32.23
N VAL A 530 -11.68 -1.41 32.31
CA VAL A 530 -12.06 -2.66 31.62
C VAL A 530 -13.32 -3.35 32.19
N SER A 531 -13.70 -3.04 33.43
CA SER A 531 -14.93 -3.58 34.05
C SER A 531 -16.13 -2.64 33.99
N SER A 532 -15.99 -1.43 33.44
CA SER A 532 -17.08 -0.45 33.37
C SER A 532 -18.05 -0.77 32.24
N ASN A 533 -19.26 -0.22 32.35
CA ASN A 533 -20.25 -0.22 31.29
C ASN A 533 -20.08 1.06 30.45
N TYR A 534 -19.99 0.89 29.13
CA TYR A 534 -19.85 1.94 28.12
C TYR A 534 -21.07 1.97 27.23
N ASN A 535 -21.93 2.96 27.47
CA ASN A 535 -23.09 3.19 26.64
C ASN A 535 -22.77 4.22 25.55
N TYR A 536 -23.05 3.87 24.30
CA TYR A 536 -22.85 4.68 23.10
C TYR A 536 -24.13 4.85 22.25
N GLY A 537 -25.30 4.48 22.78
CA GLY A 537 -26.56 4.63 22.05
C GLY A 537 -27.74 3.92 22.70
N HIS A 538 -28.96 4.24 22.25
CA HIS A 538 -30.18 3.61 22.78
C HIS A 538 -30.27 2.12 22.47
N ASP A 539 -29.66 1.68 21.37
CA ASP A 539 -29.69 0.31 20.85
C ASP A 539 -28.39 -0.47 21.13
N ALA A 540 -27.55 -0.01 22.08
CA ALA A 540 -26.29 -0.67 22.41
C ALA A 540 -26.53 -1.96 23.22
N ASP A 541 -26.38 -3.12 22.59
CA ASP A 541 -26.48 -4.43 23.24
C ASP A 541 -25.15 -4.83 23.91
N ILE A 542 -24.03 -4.48 23.28
CA ILE A 542 -22.67 -4.75 23.77
C ILE A 542 -22.08 -3.49 24.38
N THR A 543 -22.08 -3.43 25.71
CA THR A 543 -21.60 -2.28 26.50
C THR A 543 -20.48 -2.65 27.50
N MET A 544 -20.11 -3.93 27.57
CA MET A 544 -19.09 -4.44 28.50
C MET A 544 -18.25 -5.55 27.85
N LEU A 545 -16.97 -5.66 28.23
CA LEU A 545 -16.07 -6.72 27.73
C LEU A 545 -16.58 -8.13 28.04
N ASN A 546 -17.26 -8.31 29.17
CA ASN A 546 -17.75 -9.63 29.56
C ASN A 546 -18.81 -10.16 28.58
N GLN A 547 -19.56 -9.29 27.89
CA GLN A 547 -20.56 -9.68 26.90
C GLN A 547 -19.90 -10.23 25.62
N ILE A 548 -18.64 -9.87 25.36
CA ILE A 548 -17.85 -10.39 24.23
C ILE A 548 -16.93 -11.54 24.63
N GLY A 549 -17.13 -12.12 25.81
CA GLY A 549 -16.32 -13.24 26.31
C GLY A 549 -14.98 -12.82 26.92
N ILE A 550 -14.72 -11.53 27.13
CA ILE A 550 -13.48 -11.04 27.76
C ILE A 550 -13.79 -10.57 29.18
N SER A 551 -13.30 -11.26 30.20
CA SER A 551 -13.54 -10.83 31.59
C SER A 551 -12.50 -11.38 32.54
N THR A 552 -12.51 -10.91 33.79
CA THR A 552 -11.65 -11.46 34.85
C THR A 552 -12.14 -12.82 35.39
N ASN A 553 -13.17 -13.41 34.77
CA ASN A 553 -13.75 -14.72 35.09
C ASN A 553 -14.40 -15.35 33.85
N ALA A 554 -13.77 -15.25 32.68
CA ALA A 554 -14.39 -15.66 31.41
C ALA A 554 -14.51 -17.20 31.32
N SER A 555 -13.57 -17.93 31.93
CA SER A 555 -13.63 -19.39 31.99
C SER A 555 -14.53 -19.88 33.14
N GLY A 556 -15.84 -19.98 32.89
CA GLY A 556 -16.87 -20.43 33.85
C GLY A 556 -16.78 -21.89 34.31
N ARG A 557 -15.59 -22.44 34.55
CA ARG A 557 -15.35 -23.86 34.80
C ARG A 557 -14.58 -24.18 36.08
N SER A 558 -14.49 -23.25 37.02
CA SER A 558 -13.97 -23.53 38.36
C SER A 558 -14.96 -23.07 39.43
N THR A 559 -15.70 -24.02 40.00
CA THR A 559 -16.40 -23.88 41.29
C THR A 559 -15.39 -23.90 42.46
N GLY A 560 -14.34 -23.09 42.36
CA GLY A 560 -13.24 -23.01 43.31
C GLY A 560 -12.48 -21.69 43.15
N TYR A 561 -12.08 -21.12 44.29
CA TYR A 561 -11.27 -19.89 44.38
C TYR A 561 -10.06 -19.96 43.45
N ASN A 562 -10.04 -19.22 42.35
CA ASN A 562 -8.88 -19.15 41.47
C ASN A 562 -8.04 -17.92 41.84
N ALA A 563 -6.81 -18.12 42.29
CA ALA A 563 -5.96 -17.05 42.81
C ALA A 563 -5.61 -15.98 41.74
N SER A 564 -5.67 -16.35 40.46
CA SER A 564 -5.54 -15.46 39.29
C SER A 564 -6.69 -14.45 39.16
N GLN A 565 -7.92 -14.83 39.55
CA GLN A 565 -9.13 -13.98 39.41
C GLN A 565 -9.10 -12.76 40.33
N LEU A 566 -8.53 -12.89 41.53
CA LEU A 566 -8.39 -11.78 42.49
C LEU A 566 -7.29 -10.76 42.10
N ARG A 567 -6.48 -11.09 41.08
CA ARG A 567 -5.35 -10.26 40.65
C ARG A 567 -5.74 -9.33 39.50
N GLY A 568 -6.90 -9.57 38.89
CA GLY A 568 -7.56 -8.79 37.84
C GLY A 568 -6.88 -8.87 36.48
N TYR A 569 -6.40 -10.07 36.15
CA TYR A 569 -6.08 -10.47 34.79
C TYR A 569 -7.37 -10.73 34.00
N LEU A 570 -7.34 -10.43 32.71
CA LEU A 570 -8.40 -10.75 31.76
C LEU A 570 -8.18 -12.14 31.18
N GLU A 571 -9.27 -12.88 31.02
CA GLU A 571 -9.38 -14.16 30.34
C GLU A 571 -10.29 -14.02 29.13
N ILE A 572 -10.09 -14.87 28.13
CA ILE A 572 -10.88 -14.91 26.90
C ILE A 572 -11.63 -16.25 26.84
N ASP A 573 -12.96 -16.20 26.76
CA ASP A 573 -13.75 -17.32 26.26
C ASP A 573 -13.78 -17.23 24.72
N GLU A 574 -12.88 -17.97 24.07
CA GLU A 574 -12.75 -17.96 22.61
C GLU A 574 -14.07 -18.27 21.89
N LYS A 575 -14.92 -19.16 22.46
CA LYS A 575 -16.18 -19.53 21.82
C LYS A 575 -17.18 -18.39 21.85
N THR A 576 -17.26 -17.68 22.99
CA THR A 576 -18.11 -16.49 23.10
C THR A 576 -17.56 -15.37 22.22
N LEU A 577 -16.24 -15.16 22.23
CA LEU A 577 -15.59 -14.13 21.41
C LEU A 577 -15.86 -14.35 19.92
N ASP A 578 -15.63 -15.56 19.41
CA ASP A 578 -15.87 -15.91 18.00
C ASP A 578 -17.33 -15.67 17.60
N SER A 579 -18.28 -16.09 18.45
CA SER A 579 -19.71 -15.87 18.22
C SER A 579 -20.09 -14.38 18.18
N GLN A 580 -19.45 -13.55 19.01
CA GLN A 580 -19.74 -12.11 19.09
C GLN A 580 -19.07 -11.33 17.96
N LEU A 581 -17.86 -11.72 17.54
CA LEU A 581 -17.21 -11.17 16.33
C LEU A 581 -18.01 -11.47 15.06
N GLU A 582 -18.71 -12.60 15.01
CA GLU A 582 -19.60 -12.96 13.90
C GLU A 582 -20.81 -12.04 13.79
N GLN A 583 -21.42 -11.67 14.92
CA GLN A 583 -22.75 -11.03 14.95
C GLN A 583 -22.69 -9.53 15.21
N ASN A 584 -21.69 -9.06 15.97
CA ASN A 584 -21.72 -7.76 16.62
C ASN A 584 -20.42 -6.95 16.41
N LEU A 585 -19.69 -7.17 15.31
CA LEU A 585 -18.40 -6.52 15.06
C LEU A 585 -18.46 -4.98 15.14
N GLY A 586 -19.52 -4.37 14.61
CA GLY A 586 -19.75 -2.93 14.72
C GLY A 586 -19.92 -2.46 16.16
N GLN A 587 -20.69 -3.18 16.98
CA GLN A 587 -20.86 -2.86 18.39
C GLN A 587 -19.57 -3.08 19.20
N ILE A 588 -18.74 -4.05 18.81
CA ILE A 588 -17.42 -4.27 19.41
C ILE A 588 -16.48 -3.10 19.10
N LYS A 589 -16.51 -2.57 17.87
CA LYS A 589 -15.79 -1.35 17.50
C LYS A 589 -16.18 -0.19 18.41
N ASP A 590 -17.47 0.05 18.56
CA ASP A 590 -18.02 1.16 19.35
C ASP A 590 -17.71 1.01 20.85
N LEU A 591 -17.61 -0.23 21.35
CA LEU A 591 -17.17 -0.52 22.73
C LEU A 591 -15.75 0.00 23.01
N PHE A 592 -14.84 -0.10 22.03
CA PHE A 592 -13.46 0.37 22.18
C PHE A 592 -13.30 1.85 21.83
N GLY A 593 -14.08 2.37 20.90
CA GLY A 593 -14.06 3.77 20.51
C GLY A 593 -15.36 4.21 19.88
N PHE A 594 -15.98 5.21 20.48
CA PHE A 594 -17.18 5.85 19.94
C PHE A 594 -17.03 7.37 19.96
N ASP A 595 -17.51 8.00 18.90
CA ASP A 595 -17.60 9.45 18.77
C ASP A 595 -19.00 9.88 19.19
N THR A 596 -19.09 10.59 20.32
CA THR A 596 -20.39 10.97 20.89
C THR A 596 -21.05 12.18 20.24
N ASP A 597 -20.33 13.02 19.49
CA ASP A 597 -20.86 14.26 18.90
C ASP A 597 -20.77 14.33 17.36
N GLY A 598 -20.15 13.32 16.74
CA GLY A 598 -20.11 13.15 15.29
C GLY A 598 -19.05 14.01 14.59
N ASP A 599 -18.06 14.53 15.32
CA ASP A 599 -16.97 15.36 14.77
C ASP A 599 -15.80 14.54 14.18
N LEU A 600 -15.96 13.21 14.11
CA LEU A 600 -14.97 12.22 13.68
C LEU A 600 -13.81 12.03 14.68
N ILE A 601 -13.95 12.52 15.91
CA ILE A 601 -12.96 12.35 16.99
C ILE A 601 -13.58 11.47 18.08
N ILE A 602 -12.96 10.31 18.30
CA ILE A 602 -13.37 9.40 19.36
C ILE A 602 -13.08 10.01 20.73
N ASP A 603 -14.13 10.09 21.55
CA ASP A 603 -14.11 10.71 22.88
C ASP A 603 -14.70 9.81 23.98
N ASN A 604 -15.18 8.61 23.62
CA ASN A 604 -15.67 7.60 24.54
C ASN A 604 -15.18 6.19 24.17
N GLY A 605 -15.30 5.23 25.10
CA GLY A 605 -14.95 3.83 24.91
C GLY A 605 -13.76 3.35 25.73
N ILE A 606 -13.60 2.03 25.83
CA ILE A 606 -12.54 1.38 26.61
C ILE A 606 -11.17 1.77 26.10
N GLY A 607 -11.01 1.75 24.77
CA GLY A 607 -9.75 2.03 24.11
C GLY A 607 -9.28 3.45 24.39
N TYR A 608 -10.15 4.43 24.13
CA TYR A 608 -9.89 5.83 24.39
C TYR A 608 -9.53 6.12 25.87
N LEU A 609 -10.30 5.57 26.81
CA LEU A 609 -10.06 5.82 28.24
C LEU A 609 -8.79 5.15 28.76
N LEU A 610 -8.48 3.94 28.28
CA LEU A 610 -7.22 3.28 28.59
C LEU A 610 -6.04 4.07 28.02
N ASP A 611 -6.10 4.53 26.77
CA ASP A 611 -5.04 5.36 26.18
C ASP A 611 -4.85 6.65 26.99
N LYS A 612 -5.93 7.36 27.33
CA LYS A 612 -5.88 8.56 28.18
C LYS A 612 -5.22 8.27 29.53
N GLN A 613 -5.59 7.17 30.18
CA GLN A 613 -5.02 6.75 31.45
C GLN A 613 -3.53 6.38 31.31
N LEU A 614 -3.14 5.63 30.29
CA LEU A 614 -1.77 5.20 30.06
C LEU A 614 -0.87 6.37 29.64
N SER A 615 -1.39 7.30 28.84
CA SER A 615 -0.71 8.51 28.42
C SER A 615 -0.27 9.36 29.62
N ALA A 616 -1.13 9.53 30.63
CA ALA A 616 -0.77 10.25 31.86
C ALA A 616 0.43 9.64 32.61
N TRP A 617 0.70 8.35 32.37
CA TRP A 617 1.84 7.64 32.96
C TRP A 617 3.11 7.73 32.11
N THR A 618 2.98 7.47 30.81
CA THR A 618 4.11 7.22 29.89
C THR A 618 4.58 8.45 29.13
N GLN A 619 3.74 9.49 29.00
CA GLN A 619 4.13 10.70 28.27
C GLN A 619 5.33 11.40 28.93
N THR A 620 6.00 12.25 28.15
CA THR A 620 7.09 13.09 28.68
C THR A 620 6.56 13.99 29.79
N GLY A 621 7.21 13.98 30.96
CA GLY A 621 6.73 14.70 32.15
C GLY A 621 5.58 14.01 32.90
N GLY A 622 5.15 12.82 32.48
CA GLY A 622 4.17 12.00 33.17
C GLY A 622 4.68 11.39 34.49
N ILE A 623 3.86 10.51 35.07
CA ILE A 623 4.13 9.89 36.38
C ILE A 623 5.46 9.12 36.38
N ILE A 624 5.71 8.29 35.36
CA ILE A 624 6.92 7.45 35.33
C ILE A 624 8.16 8.30 35.08
N SER A 625 8.07 9.29 34.18
CA SER A 625 9.15 10.26 33.94
C SER A 625 9.57 10.97 35.23
N THR A 626 8.58 11.36 36.05
CA THR A 626 8.81 12.01 37.36
C THR A 626 9.49 11.06 38.36
N LYS A 627 9.04 9.81 38.46
CA LYS A 627 9.64 8.78 39.32
C LYS A 627 11.09 8.47 38.91
N ASN A 628 11.34 8.31 37.62
CA ASN A 628 12.67 8.06 37.07
C ASN A 628 13.63 9.24 37.31
N SER A 629 13.15 10.47 37.20
CA SER A 629 13.96 11.68 37.47
C SER A 629 14.34 11.79 38.96
N ALA A 630 13.41 11.46 39.85
CA ALA A 630 13.68 11.42 41.29
C ALA A 630 14.71 10.34 41.65
N LEU A 631 14.60 9.13 41.08
CA LEU A 631 15.57 8.05 41.27
C LEU A 631 16.94 8.41 40.68
N LYS A 632 16.98 9.01 39.49
CA LYS A 632 18.22 9.51 38.88
C LYS A 632 18.95 10.48 39.82
N SER A 633 18.23 11.42 40.41
CA SER A 633 18.82 12.38 41.35
C SER A 633 19.41 11.69 42.60
N ARG A 634 18.77 10.62 43.09
CA ARG A 634 19.28 9.81 44.21
C ARG A 634 20.52 9.00 43.81
N ILE A 635 20.53 8.42 42.61
CA ILE A 635 21.68 7.72 42.03
C ILE A 635 22.87 8.67 41.90
N ASP A 636 22.67 9.85 41.33
CA ASP A 636 23.72 10.86 41.14
C ASP A 636 24.30 11.34 42.49
N SER A 637 23.43 11.50 43.51
CA SER A 637 23.84 11.84 44.88
C SER A 637 24.63 10.71 45.55
N SER A 638 24.19 9.46 45.39
CA SER A 638 24.85 8.27 45.95
C SER A 638 26.23 8.05 45.33
N ASN A 639 26.35 8.18 44.00
CA ASN A 639 27.63 8.15 43.29
C ASN A 639 28.60 9.21 43.83
N SER A 640 28.13 10.44 44.01
CA SER A 640 28.95 11.53 44.56
C SER A 640 29.44 11.21 45.98
N LYS A 641 28.60 10.59 46.81
CA LYS A 641 28.95 10.16 48.17
C LYS A 641 29.94 8.99 48.17
N ILE A 642 29.78 8.02 47.27
CA ILE A 642 30.72 6.92 47.05
C ILE A 642 32.11 7.45 46.69
N THR A 643 32.20 8.36 45.72
CA THR A 643 33.49 8.98 45.34
C THR A 643 34.15 9.69 46.51
N LYS A 644 33.37 10.42 47.32
CA LYS A 644 33.90 11.08 48.51
C LYS A 644 34.39 10.09 49.56
N LEU A 645 33.61 9.04 49.85
CA LEU A 645 33.99 8.01 50.81
C LEU A 645 35.23 7.24 50.35
N GLN A 646 35.35 6.92 49.06
CA GLN A 646 36.54 6.31 48.47
C GLN A 646 37.78 7.18 48.70
N SER A 647 37.71 8.48 48.38
CA SER A 647 38.81 9.41 48.63
C SER A 647 39.19 9.48 50.12
N GLN A 648 38.21 9.52 51.01
CA GLN A 648 38.46 9.54 52.46
C GLN A 648 39.11 8.25 52.95
N LEU A 649 38.75 7.11 52.37
CA LEU A 649 39.35 5.82 52.70
C LEU A 649 40.78 5.72 52.19
N ASP A 650 41.06 6.21 50.99
CA ASP A 650 42.42 6.25 50.42
C ASP A 650 43.35 7.12 51.28
N ASP A 651 42.88 8.32 51.67
CA ASP A 651 43.61 9.22 52.58
C ASP A 651 43.84 8.56 53.95
N LYS A 652 42.83 7.86 54.48
CA LYS A 652 42.91 7.16 55.75
C LYS A 652 43.90 6.00 55.71
N GLU A 653 43.88 5.22 54.64
CA GLU A 653 44.81 4.12 54.43
C GLU A 653 46.25 4.63 54.32
N ALA A 654 46.48 5.74 53.60
CA ALA A 654 47.78 6.39 53.51
C ALA A 654 48.26 6.90 54.89
N GLU A 655 47.38 7.54 55.66
CA GLU A 655 47.66 7.98 57.03
C GLU A 655 48.06 6.81 57.94
N LEU A 656 47.28 5.73 57.93
CA LEU A 656 47.56 4.53 58.71
C LEU A 656 48.90 3.89 58.31
N LYS A 657 49.15 3.70 57.00
CA LYS A 657 50.44 3.18 56.50
C LYS A 657 51.61 4.03 56.96
N SER A 658 51.52 5.35 56.89
CA SER A 658 52.58 6.25 57.37
C SER A 658 52.81 6.12 58.88
N LYS A 659 51.74 6.04 59.68
CA LYS A 659 51.83 5.88 61.15
C LYS A 659 52.46 4.55 61.53
N TYR A 660 52.03 3.45 60.93
CA TYR A 660 52.57 2.12 61.21
C TYR A 660 54.00 1.93 60.69
N SER A 661 54.36 2.53 59.56
CA SER A 661 55.74 2.55 59.06
C SER A 661 56.68 3.31 60.01
N THR A 662 56.23 4.47 60.53
CA THR A 662 56.98 5.23 61.54
C THR A 662 57.13 4.43 62.83
N MET A 663 56.04 3.81 63.31
CA MET A 663 56.06 2.95 64.49
C MET A 663 57.04 1.79 64.32
N GLU A 664 57.01 1.10 63.18
CA GLU A 664 57.93 0.00 62.87
C GLU A 664 59.39 0.46 62.83
N SER A 665 59.67 1.62 62.23
CA SER A 665 61.01 2.23 62.28
C SER A 665 61.46 2.53 63.71
N THR A 666 60.58 3.10 64.54
CA THR A 666 60.91 3.35 65.96
C THR A 666 61.11 2.06 66.76
N LEU A 667 60.30 1.03 66.53
CA LEU A 667 60.45 -0.28 67.17
C LEU A 667 61.75 -0.96 66.77
N ASN A 668 62.10 -0.92 65.48
CA ASN A 668 63.38 -1.43 64.98
C ASN A 668 64.56 -0.68 65.60
N SER A 669 64.48 0.66 65.73
CA SER A 669 65.49 1.46 66.43
C SER A 669 65.58 1.12 67.92
N LEU A 670 64.46 0.87 68.59
CA LEU A 670 64.43 0.46 69.99
C LEU A 670 64.99 -0.95 70.17
N GLU A 671 64.67 -1.88 69.27
CA GLU A 671 65.22 -3.24 69.26
C GLU A 671 66.73 -3.22 68.96
N SER A 672 67.19 -2.37 68.04
CA SER A 672 68.62 -2.21 67.78
C SER A 672 69.35 -1.57 68.97
N GLN A 673 68.74 -0.59 69.64
CA GLN A 673 69.27 -0.02 70.89
C GLN A 673 69.30 -1.07 72.01
N GLN A 674 68.24 -1.84 72.18
CA GLN A 674 68.18 -2.95 73.15
C GLN A 674 69.25 -3.99 72.85
N THR A 675 69.40 -4.42 71.59
CA THR A 675 70.43 -5.38 71.16
C THR A 675 71.82 -4.80 71.40
N THR A 676 72.03 -3.51 71.14
CA THR A 676 73.28 -2.81 71.45
C THR A 676 73.55 -2.78 72.95
N ILE A 677 72.56 -2.47 73.78
CA ILE A 677 72.65 -2.47 75.25
C ILE A 677 72.90 -3.89 75.77
N SER A 678 72.23 -4.91 75.22
CA SER A 678 72.43 -6.32 75.58
C SER A 678 73.82 -6.81 75.18
N ASN A 679 74.30 -6.46 73.98
CA ASN A 679 75.66 -6.76 73.54
C ASN A 679 76.71 -6.01 74.39
N TRP A 680 76.43 -4.76 74.76
CA TRP A 680 77.26 -3.97 75.68
C TRP A 680 77.31 -4.64 77.07
N ALA A 681 76.17 -4.99 77.65
CA ALA A 681 76.08 -5.71 78.93
C ALA A 681 76.76 -7.09 78.89
N ASN A 682 76.61 -7.84 77.79
CA ASN A 682 77.29 -9.11 77.58
C ASN A 682 78.81 -8.94 77.43
N SER A 683 79.29 -7.84 76.85
CA SER A 683 80.72 -7.54 76.78
C SER A 683 81.33 -7.24 78.15
N PHE A 684 80.58 -6.61 79.06
CA PHE A 684 80.98 -6.43 80.46
C PHE A 684 81.00 -7.74 81.25
N ASN A 685 80.13 -8.69 80.92
CA ASN A 685 80.09 -10.00 81.58
C ASN A 685 81.22 -10.94 81.09
N ASN A 686 81.65 -10.81 79.83
CA ASN A 686 82.76 -11.61 79.28
C ASN A 686 84.16 -11.07 79.64
N ASN A 687 84.30 -9.80 80.03
CA ASN A 687 85.55 -9.23 80.56
C ASN A 687 85.78 -9.51 82.06
N ARG A 688 85.02 -10.45 82.65
CA ARG A 688 85.10 -10.84 84.08
C ARG A 688 85.61 -12.27 84.31
N LYS A 689 86.32 -12.86 83.36
CA LYS A 689 87.07 -14.10 83.55
C LYS A 689 88.57 -13.88 83.42
#